data_AF-A0A8C9F708-F1
#
_entry.id   AF-A0A8C9F708-F1
#
_cell.length_a   1.000
_cell.length_b   1.000
_cell.length_c   1.000
_cell.angle_alpha   90.00
_cell.angle_beta   90.00
_cell.angle_gamma   90.00
#
_symmetry.space_group_name_H-M   'P 1'
#
loop_
_entity.id
_entity.type
_entity.pdbx_description
1 polymer ?
#
loop_
_entity_poly.entity_id
_entity_poly.type
_entity_poly.pdbx_seq_one_letter_code
_entity_poly.pdbx_strand_id
1 'polypeptide(L)'
;MAAEPGGGRRGDSARPLLAALTAALLLGCGYAAGLSSSFSSSCQHRVPGGGEVRPRGSSGGAGRGGRCEGSGGRAQPRGARRERGRSTLLLSGQVVYRVPLRESHVLKRSVDQHLRIKIIYDRSVEGVEILLNKLFPQAISYLEKTFQVRKSTDTILLSRQCATNQYLRRKADPHRYCRGACANHTRCGPVIVPEKHLQQCRVYNQNEQLSDVPDQEGVRDADFVLYVSALTTERCGHENIIAYAAYCQLEAEMDRPIAGYANLCPNMISTQPQEFVGMLSTVKHEIIHALGFSAGLFAFYRDDDGKPLTARYADGLPPFNESLGLYQWSDKVVQKAVRLWDVRGGKMLRHAVYLLTTPRVVEEARKHFDCPILEGMELENQGGMGTELNHWEKRLLENEAMTGSHTQNRVFSRITLALMEDTGRQLISPYCDTLRSNPLQLTCRQDQRAVAVCNLQKFPKQLPQEYQYFDNLSGVPAEDLPYYGGSVEIADYCPFSQEFSWHLSGEFQRSSDCRIIENQPDPTKNYGAEEYGPNSVCLIQKSAFVMEQCRRKLSYPDWGIGCYQVSCSPQGLHVWVKDTAYLCSRSGQVITVSIQMNGWVHVGNLICPACWDFCDSCPPERDPPALNLSRAAAIDLCSSSSSLVVTLWLLMANLIPLVTGLFLCA
;
A
#
# COMPACT_ATOMS: atom_id res chain seq x y z
N MET A 1 41.10 9.45 31.67
CA MET A 1 41.50 8.68 32.87
C MET A 1 41.57 7.22 32.47
N ALA A 2 42.66 6.56 32.86
CA ALA A 2 43.19 5.32 32.33
C ALA A 2 42.34 4.07 32.60
N ALA A 3 42.42 3.09 31.69
CA ALA A 3 42.77 1.68 31.99
C ALA A 3 42.80 0.84 30.70
N GLU A 4 44.01 0.61 30.19
CA GLU A 4 44.43 -0.65 29.54
C GLU A 4 45.02 -1.57 30.65
N PRO A 5 45.55 -2.81 30.43
CA PRO A 5 45.88 -3.51 29.16
C PRO A 5 45.61 -5.05 29.14
N GLY A 6 45.93 -5.66 27.99
CA GLY A 6 46.55 -7.00 27.93
C GLY A 6 45.78 -8.00 27.08
N GLY A 7 46.28 -8.59 26.00
CA GLY A 7 47.62 -8.65 25.43
C GLY A 7 47.85 -10.05 24.85
N GLY A 8 48.37 -10.14 23.62
CA GLY A 8 49.28 -11.24 23.25
C GLY A 8 48.93 -12.16 22.07
N ARG A 9 49.52 -11.81 20.91
CA ARG A 9 50.29 -12.67 19.95
C ARG A 9 49.51 -13.68 19.09
N ARG A 10 49.45 -13.48 17.76
CA ARG A 10 50.46 -13.70 16.68
C ARG A 10 50.60 -15.17 16.26
N GLY A 11 50.44 -15.44 14.97
CA GLY A 11 50.94 -16.65 14.30
C GLY A 11 50.36 -16.86 12.91
N ASP A 12 51.14 -16.53 11.89
CA ASP A 12 50.85 -16.51 10.46
C ASP A 12 50.58 -17.87 9.77
N SER A 13 50.00 -17.75 8.57
CA SER A 13 50.49 -18.35 7.30
C SER A 13 49.60 -19.38 6.56
N ALA A 14 49.21 -18.93 5.36
CA ALA A 14 49.35 -19.59 4.05
C ALA A 14 48.64 -20.93 3.70
N ARG A 15 47.48 -20.81 3.00
CA ARG A 15 47.20 -21.14 1.57
C ARG A 15 47.47 -22.58 1.00
N PRO A 16 47.00 -22.95 -0.22
CA PRO A 16 45.87 -23.88 -0.47
C PRO A 16 46.21 -25.11 -1.35
N LEU A 17 45.28 -26.07 -1.55
CA LEU A 17 45.23 -27.04 -2.68
C LEU A 17 43.81 -27.70 -2.70
N LEU A 18 42.95 -27.57 -3.71
CA LEU A 18 42.91 -28.02 -5.13
C LEU A 18 42.37 -29.46 -5.32
N ALA A 19 41.30 -29.55 -6.14
CA ALA A 19 40.89 -30.65 -7.03
C ALA A 19 40.50 -31.99 -6.38
N ALA A 20 39.65 -32.86 -6.93
CA ALA A 20 38.67 -32.95 -8.00
C ALA A 20 38.20 -34.41 -7.94
N LEU A 21 36.95 -34.77 -8.29
CA LEU A 21 36.67 -36.06 -8.91
C LEU A 21 35.26 -36.12 -9.53
N THR A 22 35.28 -36.62 -10.75
CA THR A 22 34.26 -36.72 -11.78
C THR A 22 33.47 -38.04 -11.74
N ALA A 23 32.20 -37.95 -12.14
CA ALA A 23 31.42 -38.84 -13.02
C ALA A 23 31.44 -40.38 -12.88
N ALA A 24 30.25 -40.96 -12.79
CA ALA A 24 29.92 -42.24 -13.45
C ALA A 24 28.42 -42.29 -13.83
N LEU A 25 28.17 -42.88 -14.99
CA LEU A 25 26.98 -42.88 -15.85
C LEU A 25 26.18 -44.20 -15.72
N LEU A 26 24.92 -44.16 -16.20
CA LEU A 26 24.20 -45.20 -16.98
C LEU A 26 23.49 -46.39 -16.27
N LEU A 27 22.14 -46.41 -16.31
CA LEU A 27 21.28 -47.28 -17.15
C LEU A 27 19.87 -47.50 -16.55
N GLY A 28 18.82 -47.40 -17.39
CA GLY A 28 17.53 -48.05 -17.12
C GLY A 28 16.28 -47.35 -17.69
N CYS A 29 16.05 -47.44 -19.00
CA CYS A 29 14.72 -47.24 -19.59
C CYS A 29 13.81 -48.46 -19.29
N GLY A 30 12.53 -48.20 -19.00
CA GLY A 30 11.49 -49.23 -18.93
C GLY A 30 10.08 -48.61 -19.02
N TYR A 31 9.46 -48.77 -20.18
CA TYR A 31 8.08 -48.41 -20.55
C TYR A 31 7.07 -49.44 -19.99
N ALA A 32 5.92 -48.97 -19.46
CA ALA A 32 4.59 -49.62 -19.52
C ALA A 32 3.58 -48.73 -18.74
N ALA A 33 2.69 -48.00 -19.41
CA ALA A 33 1.31 -48.39 -19.74
C ALA A 33 0.40 -48.51 -18.50
N GLY A 34 -0.61 -47.64 -18.44
CA GLY A 34 -1.39 -47.35 -17.25
C GLY A 34 -2.48 -48.35 -16.90
N LEU A 35 -3.07 -48.12 -15.74
CA LEU A 35 -4.43 -48.51 -15.37
C LEU A 35 -4.90 -47.57 -14.25
N SER A 36 -6.06 -46.97 -14.48
CA SER A 36 -6.83 -46.21 -13.52
C SER A 36 -7.19 -47.05 -12.29
N SER A 37 -6.92 -46.54 -11.10
CA SER A 37 -7.71 -46.88 -9.92
C SER A 37 -7.74 -45.70 -8.95
N SER A 38 -8.92 -45.12 -8.86
CA SER A 38 -9.42 -44.23 -7.82
C SER A 38 -8.90 -44.59 -6.43
N PHE A 39 -8.20 -43.64 -5.80
CA PHE A 39 -8.03 -43.63 -4.35
C PHE A 39 -8.43 -42.25 -3.82
N SER A 40 -9.53 -42.25 -3.08
CA SER A 40 -9.90 -41.21 -2.13
C SER A 40 -8.77 -41.11 -1.09
N SER A 41 -8.07 -39.99 -1.03
CA SER A 41 -7.09 -39.70 0.01
C SER A 41 -7.60 -38.58 0.91
N SER A 42 -8.21 -39.00 2.01
CA SER A 42 -8.43 -38.20 3.21
C SER A 42 -7.07 -37.79 3.80
N CYS A 43 -6.83 -36.50 3.99
CA CYS A 43 -5.62 -36.01 4.66
C CYS A 43 -5.61 -36.44 6.13
N GLN A 44 -4.69 -37.33 6.50
CA GLN A 44 -4.30 -37.65 7.87
C GLN A 44 -2.80 -37.43 8.02
N HIS A 45 -2.40 -36.53 8.90
CA HIS A 45 -1.02 -36.44 9.37
C HIS A 45 -0.77 -37.57 10.38
N ARG A 46 0.19 -38.46 10.07
CA ARG A 46 0.70 -39.48 10.99
C ARG A 46 2.18 -39.21 11.25
N VAL A 47 2.53 -39.00 12.52
CA VAL A 47 3.92 -39.00 13.01
C VAL A 47 4.34 -40.46 13.26
N PRO A 48 5.51 -40.93 12.79
CA PRO A 48 5.95 -42.31 13.00
C PRO A 48 6.87 -42.45 14.22
N GLY A 49 6.73 -43.58 14.93
CA GLY A 49 7.85 -44.26 15.58
C GLY A 49 7.65 -44.71 17.02
N GLY A 50 7.61 -46.03 17.24
CA GLY A 50 8.24 -46.65 18.41
C GLY A 50 7.45 -47.76 19.15
N GLY A 51 7.73 -49.02 18.80
CA GLY A 51 7.89 -50.11 19.79
C GLY A 51 6.71 -51.05 20.04
N GLU A 52 6.80 -52.26 19.48
CA GLU A 52 6.04 -53.46 19.85
C GLU A 52 6.25 -53.87 21.32
N VAL A 53 5.20 -54.35 22.00
CA VAL A 53 5.13 -55.66 22.71
C VAL A 53 3.65 -56.04 22.90
N ARG A 54 3.25 -57.22 22.42
CA ARG A 54 2.08 -58.04 22.83
C ARG A 54 2.61 -59.20 23.72
N PRO A 55 1.81 -60.04 24.44
CA PRO A 55 0.34 -60.16 24.49
C PRO A 55 -0.26 -60.50 25.90
N ARG A 56 -1.59 -60.73 25.92
CA ARG A 56 -2.42 -61.63 26.77
C ARG A 56 -3.24 -61.01 27.91
N GLY A 57 -4.52 -61.41 27.97
CA GLY A 57 -5.18 -61.80 29.23
C GLY A 57 -6.52 -61.15 29.59
N SER A 58 -7.61 -61.75 29.09
CA SER A 58 -8.87 -62.09 29.79
C SER A 58 -9.63 -61.11 30.74
N SER A 59 -10.94 -61.02 30.43
CA SER A 59 -12.11 -61.16 31.32
C SER A 59 -12.48 -60.10 32.37
N GLY A 60 -13.70 -59.55 32.19
CA GLY A 60 -14.81 -59.66 33.15
C GLY A 60 -14.91 -58.64 34.28
N GLY A 61 -16.12 -58.10 34.49
CA GLY A 61 -16.53 -57.59 35.81
C GLY A 61 -17.38 -56.33 35.79
N ALA A 62 -18.71 -56.51 35.80
CA ALA A 62 -19.64 -55.52 36.32
C ALA A 62 -19.51 -55.42 37.85
N GLY A 63 -19.58 -54.23 38.42
CA GLY A 63 -19.47 -54.02 39.87
C GLY A 63 -19.92 -52.63 40.30
N ARG A 64 -20.80 -52.60 41.30
CA ARG A 64 -21.62 -51.47 41.76
C ARG A 64 -20.83 -50.45 42.60
N GLY A 65 -21.36 -49.22 42.61
CA GLY A 65 -21.83 -48.54 43.84
C GLY A 65 -20.79 -48.12 44.88
N GLY A 66 -20.58 -46.81 44.99
CA GLY A 66 -19.97 -46.16 46.14
C GLY A 66 -20.48 -44.72 46.25
N ARG A 67 -21.55 -44.53 47.01
CA ARG A 67 -22.11 -43.24 47.43
C ARG A 67 -21.41 -42.83 48.73
N CYS A 68 -20.95 -41.59 48.83
CA CYS A 68 -20.76 -40.89 50.09
C CYS A 68 -21.27 -39.44 49.95
N GLU A 69 -22.33 -39.15 50.70
CA GLU A 69 -22.93 -37.83 50.92
C GLU A 69 -22.24 -37.10 52.09
N GLY A 70 -22.39 -35.77 52.11
CA GLY A 70 -22.07 -34.87 53.24
C GLY A 70 -21.15 -33.74 52.79
N SER A 71 -21.46 -32.45 52.90
CA SER A 71 -22.40 -31.75 53.77
C SER A 71 -22.61 -30.32 53.27
N GLY A 72 -23.81 -29.77 53.49
CA GLY A 72 -24.25 -28.49 52.96
C GLY A 72 -23.61 -27.25 53.60
N GLY A 73 -23.56 -26.20 52.78
CA GLY A 73 -23.36 -24.80 53.18
C GLY A 73 -24.22 -23.92 52.26
N ARG A 74 -25.38 -23.49 52.76
CA ARG A 74 -26.37 -22.68 52.05
C ARG A 74 -25.96 -21.21 52.18
N ALA A 75 -25.36 -20.64 51.14
CA ALA A 75 -25.13 -19.20 51.03
C ALA A 75 -25.97 -18.63 49.87
N GLN A 76 -26.99 -17.84 50.21
CA GLN A 76 -27.68 -16.96 49.27
C GLN A 76 -26.73 -15.85 48.83
N PRO A 77 -26.55 -15.57 47.53
CA PRO A 77 -26.09 -14.27 47.10
C PRO A 77 -27.30 -13.36 46.89
N ARG A 78 -27.26 -12.24 47.61
CA ARG A 78 -28.13 -11.08 47.46
C ARG A 78 -28.24 -10.67 46.00
N GLY A 79 -29.43 -10.24 45.60
CA GLY A 79 -29.72 -9.75 44.26
C GLY A 79 -28.78 -8.61 43.86
N ALA A 80 -27.79 -8.93 43.04
CA ALA A 80 -27.10 -7.94 42.22
C ALA A 80 -28.00 -7.66 41.03
N ARG A 81 -28.64 -6.49 41.07
CA ARG A 81 -29.29 -5.87 39.91
C ARG A 81 -28.24 -5.85 38.80
N ARG A 82 -28.40 -6.72 37.81
CA ARG A 82 -27.53 -6.81 36.64
C ARG A 82 -27.80 -5.56 35.80
N GLU A 83 -27.17 -4.45 36.16
CA GLU A 83 -27.00 -3.34 35.23
C GLU A 83 -26.28 -3.91 34.02
N ARG A 84 -27.01 -3.97 32.91
CA ARG A 84 -26.43 -4.29 31.60
C ARG A 84 -25.46 -3.16 31.30
N GLY A 85 -24.18 -3.39 31.61
CA GLY A 85 -23.09 -2.60 31.08
C GLY A 85 -23.22 -2.59 29.57
N ARG A 86 -23.64 -1.46 29.03
CA ARG A 86 -23.75 -1.19 27.60
C ARG A 86 -22.32 -1.03 27.10
N SER A 87 -21.65 -2.15 26.83
CA SER A 87 -20.29 -2.18 26.30
C SER A 87 -20.34 -1.77 24.83
N THR A 88 -19.64 -0.66 24.57
CA THR A 88 -19.74 0.19 23.40
C THR A 88 -18.93 -0.40 22.24
N LEU A 89 -19.58 -1.20 21.38
CA LEU A 89 -19.25 -1.24 19.95
C LEU A 89 -19.15 0.21 19.44
N LEU A 90 -18.55 0.47 18.27
CA LEU A 90 -18.84 1.72 17.54
C LEU A 90 -20.35 1.98 17.68
N LEU A 91 -20.75 2.95 18.51
CA LEU A 91 -22.17 3.26 18.67
C LEU A 91 -22.59 3.56 17.25
N SER A 92 -23.60 2.86 16.74
CA SER A 92 -24.13 3.14 15.40
C SER A 92 -24.51 4.63 15.21
N GLY A 93 -24.59 5.40 16.31
CA GLY A 93 -24.67 6.85 16.34
C GLY A 93 -23.37 7.66 16.18
N GLN A 94 -22.20 7.06 15.91
CA GLN A 94 -20.94 7.80 15.64
C GLN A 94 -20.54 7.79 14.16
N VAL A 95 -21.10 6.89 13.35
CA VAL A 95 -20.81 6.82 11.90
C VAL A 95 -21.85 7.61 11.12
N VAL A 96 -21.39 8.49 10.24
CA VAL A 96 -22.25 9.24 9.33
C VAL A 96 -22.27 8.57 7.96
N TYR A 97 -23.40 7.96 7.64
CA TYR A 97 -23.63 7.33 6.34
C TYR A 97 -24.14 8.34 5.32
N ARG A 98 -24.09 7.96 4.03
CA ARG A 98 -24.72 8.70 2.94
C ARG A 98 -24.27 10.16 2.82
N VAL A 99 -22.97 10.39 2.94
CA VAL A 99 -22.38 11.72 2.75
C VAL A 99 -22.34 12.04 1.26
N PRO A 100 -22.97 13.13 0.79
CA PRO A 100 -22.91 13.51 -0.60
C PRO A 100 -21.52 14.04 -0.93
N LEU A 101 -20.95 13.58 -2.05
CA LEU A 101 -19.75 14.15 -2.63
C LEU A 101 -20.17 15.10 -3.77
N ARG A 102 -19.42 16.19 -3.99
CA ARG A 102 -19.72 17.11 -5.09
C ARG A 102 -19.48 16.39 -6.41
N GLU A 103 -20.50 16.30 -7.26
CA GLU A 103 -20.37 15.75 -8.61
C GLU A 103 -19.31 16.54 -9.37
N SER A 104 -18.27 15.85 -9.85
CA SER A 104 -17.49 16.38 -10.96
C SER A 104 -18.34 16.17 -12.22
N HIS A 105 -18.93 17.25 -12.76
CA HIS A 105 -19.76 17.22 -13.97
C HIS A 105 -19.03 16.73 -15.25
N VAL A 106 -17.83 16.18 -15.13
CA VAL A 106 -17.03 15.63 -16.23
C VAL A 106 -16.27 14.42 -15.72
N LEU A 107 -16.81 13.21 -15.95
CA LEU A 107 -16.07 12.02 -16.41
C LEU A 107 -17.07 10.84 -16.56
N LYS A 108 -17.74 10.78 -17.71
CA LYS A 108 -18.44 9.57 -18.21
C LYS A 108 -17.48 8.39 -18.53
N ARG A 109 -16.19 8.52 -18.20
CA ARG A 109 -15.19 7.45 -18.23
C ARG A 109 -14.56 7.39 -16.85
N SER A 110 -14.88 6.35 -16.08
CA SER A 110 -14.16 6.00 -14.85
C SER A 110 -12.69 5.84 -15.20
N VAL A 111 -11.82 6.70 -14.67
CA VAL A 111 -10.37 6.52 -14.76
C VAL A 111 -9.93 6.00 -13.42
N ASP A 112 -9.41 4.78 -13.40
CA ASP A 112 -8.80 4.20 -12.21
C ASP A 112 -7.53 4.99 -11.89
N GLN A 113 -7.42 5.46 -10.64
CA GLN A 113 -6.27 6.22 -10.14
C GLN A 113 -5.76 5.60 -8.85
N HIS A 114 -4.52 5.89 -8.48
CA HIS A 114 -4.00 5.47 -7.18
C HIS A 114 -4.84 6.07 -6.06
N LEU A 115 -5.09 5.28 -5.01
CA LEU A 115 -5.76 5.74 -3.80
C LEU A 115 -4.99 6.93 -3.21
N ARG A 116 -5.70 8.01 -2.85
CA ARG A 116 -5.11 9.17 -2.16
C ARG A 116 -5.64 9.27 -0.73
N ILE A 117 -4.76 9.10 0.27
CA ILE A 117 -5.09 9.20 1.68
C ILE A 117 -4.49 10.47 2.27
N LYS A 118 -5.34 11.39 2.74
CA LYS A 118 -4.89 12.60 3.43
C LYS A 118 -4.88 12.39 4.94
N ILE A 119 -3.71 12.54 5.56
CA ILE A 119 -3.55 12.45 7.01
C ILE A 119 -3.84 13.80 7.66
N ILE A 120 -4.63 13.78 8.73
CA ILE A 120 -4.85 14.92 9.61
C ILE A 120 -4.44 14.51 11.03
N TYR A 121 -3.38 15.12 11.53
CA TYR A 121 -2.88 14.86 12.87
C TYR A 121 -3.62 15.69 13.92
N ASP A 122 -4.06 15.03 14.98
CA ASP A 122 -4.57 15.67 16.20
C ASP A 122 -3.43 16.23 17.06
N ARG A 123 -3.69 17.25 17.88
CA ARG A 123 -2.66 17.84 18.75
C ARG A 123 -2.03 16.84 19.73
N SER A 124 -2.72 15.75 20.06
CA SER A 124 -2.18 14.69 20.92
C SER A 124 -0.91 14.03 20.40
N VAL A 125 -0.59 14.15 19.10
CA VAL A 125 0.66 13.62 18.56
C VAL A 125 1.87 14.58 18.73
N GLU A 126 1.63 15.81 19.19
CA GLU A 126 2.68 16.78 19.51
C GLU A 126 3.61 16.18 20.60
N GLY A 127 4.87 15.88 20.24
CA GLY A 127 5.87 15.27 21.13
C GLY A 127 6.31 13.84 20.77
N VAL A 128 5.49 13.07 20.04
CA VAL A 128 5.87 11.78 19.41
C VAL A 128 5.96 11.90 17.88
N GLU A 129 5.87 13.13 17.38
CA GLU A 129 5.74 13.51 15.98
C GLU A 129 6.83 12.90 15.09
N ILE A 130 8.08 12.84 15.55
CA ILE A 130 9.20 12.33 14.74
C ILE A 130 8.96 10.88 14.29
N LEU A 131 8.45 10.04 15.20
CA LEU A 131 8.17 8.65 14.89
C LEU A 131 6.91 8.52 14.03
N LEU A 132 5.85 9.25 14.37
CA LEU A 132 4.57 9.17 13.68
C LEU A 132 4.61 9.75 12.27
N ASN A 133 5.41 10.81 12.07
CA ASN A 133 5.69 11.43 10.78
C ASN A 133 6.44 10.47 9.84
N LYS A 134 7.14 9.45 10.35
CA LYS A 134 7.70 8.38 9.51
C LYS A 134 6.72 7.20 9.36
N LEU A 135 6.09 6.78 10.45
CA LEU A 135 5.29 5.56 10.53
C LEU A 135 4.04 5.60 9.64
N PHE A 136 3.22 6.64 9.78
CA PHE A 136 1.97 6.76 9.01
C PHE A 136 2.22 7.05 7.53
N PRO A 137 3.12 7.97 7.14
CA PRO A 137 3.42 8.20 5.74
C PRO A 137 4.00 6.98 5.02
N GLN A 138 4.83 6.15 5.67
CA GLN A 138 5.29 4.90 5.05
C GLN A 138 4.16 3.86 4.92
N ALA A 139 3.26 3.77 5.91
CA ALA A 139 2.09 2.90 5.83
C ALA A 139 1.17 3.32 4.69
N ILE A 140 0.94 4.62 4.54
CA ILE A 140 0.10 5.20 3.48
C ILE A 140 0.77 5.06 2.11
N SER A 141 2.05 5.39 1.97
CA SER A 141 2.82 5.17 0.73
C SER A 141 2.68 3.73 0.23
N TYR A 142 2.74 2.75 1.14
CA TYR A 142 2.47 1.35 0.81
C TYR A 142 1.03 1.15 0.29
N LEU A 143 0.01 1.64 0.98
CA LEU A 143 -1.40 1.45 0.58
C LEU A 143 -1.76 2.18 -0.71
N GLU A 144 -1.28 3.41 -0.91
CA GLU A 144 -1.49 4.19 -2.14
C GLU A 144 -0.82 3.54 -3.36
N LYS A 145 0.37 2.93 -3.16
CA LYS A 145 1.05 2.11 -4.18
C LYS A 145 0.44 0.72 -4.36
N THR A 146 -0.44 0.27 -3.47
CA THR A 146 -1.07 -1.07 -3.51
C THR A 146 -2.49 -1.00 -4.07
N PHE A 147 -3.21 0.10 -3.91
CA PHE A 147 -4.62 0.20 -4.28
C PHE A 147 -4.90 1.32 -5.29
N GLN A 148 -5.65 0.98 -6.33
CA GLN A 148 -6.37 1.93 -7.18
C GLN A 148 -7.83 2.04 -6.75
N VAL A 149 -8.43 3.19 -7.02
CA VAL A 149 -9.84 3.48 -6.78
C VAL A 149 -10.44 4.22 -7.96
N ARG A 150 -11.74 4.02 -8.16
CA ARG A 150 -12.53 4.86 -9.05
C ARG A 150 -12.54 6.29 -8.50
N LYS A 151 -12.06 7.24 -9.31
CA LYS A 151 -12.05 8.66 -8.96
C LYS A 151 -13.48 9.14 -8.71
N SER A 152 -13.76 9.66 -7.51
CA SER A 152 -15.11 10.18 -7.17
C SER A 152 -15.17 11.70 -7.11
N THR A 153 -14.15 12.36 -6.52
CA THR A 153 -14.12 13.82 -6.34
C THR A 153 -12.70 14.30 -6.03
N ASP A 154 -12.42 15.57 -6.34
CA ASP A 154 -11.18 16.23 -5.95
C ASP A 154 -11.23 16.81 -4.52
N THR A 155 -12.41 16.96 -3.91
CA THR A 155 -12.57 17.50 -2.55
C THR A 155 -13.59 16.71 -1.73
N ILE A 156 -13.19 16.28 -0.53
CA ILE A 156 -14.07 15.65 0.46
C ILE A 156 -14.60 16.71 1.44
N LEU A 157 -15.92 16.80 1.53
CA LEU A 157 -16.62 17.62 2.53
C LEU A 157 -17.42 16.70 3.44
N LEU A 158 -17.07 16.67 4.72
CA LEU A 158 -17.66 15.75 5.69
C LEU A 158 -18.97 16.32 6.28
N SER A 159 -19.96 15.48 6.47
CA SER A 159 -21.24 15.89 7.06
C SER A 159 -21.11 16.05 8.58
N ARG A 160 -21.84 17.01 9.14
CA ARG A 160 -21.89 17.23 10.60
C ARG A 160 -22.70 16.17 11.32
N GLN A 161 -22.30 15.86 12.55
CA GLN A 161 -23.11 15.03 13.45
C GLN A 161 -24.25 15.83 14.08
N CYS A 162 -25.36 15.16 14.37
CA CYS A 162 -26.51 15.78 15.05
C CYS A 162 -26.38 15.63 16.56
N ALA A 163 -26.80 16.64 17.33
CA ALA A 163 -26.69 16.61 18.79
C ALA A 163 -27.43 15.41 19.42
N THR A 164 -28.52 14.98 18.78
CA THR A 164 -29.37 13.86 19.20
C THR A 164 -29.15 12.58 18.39
N ASN A 165 -28.21 12.57 17.44
CA ASN A 165 -28.03 11.51 16.43
C ASN A 165 -29.30 11.17 15.63
N GLN A 166 -30.27 12.10 15.57
CA GLN A 166 -31.49 11.95 14.78
C GLN A 166 -31.37 12.70 13.46
N TYR A 167 -31.38 11.95 12.36
CA TYR A 167 -31.21 12.46 11.00
C TYR A 167 -32.53 12.38 10.23
N LEU A 168 -32.79 13.40 9.41
CA LEU A 168 -33.93 13.52 8.53
C LEU A 168 -33.45 13.75 7.09
N ARG A 169 -34.28 13.37 6.12
CA ARG A 169 -34.02 13.56 4.70
C ARG A 169 -35.19 14.28 4.04
N ARG A 170 -34.89 15.26 3.19
CA ARG A 170 -35.90 15.93 2.37
C ARG A 170 -36.04 15.25 1.02
N LYS A 171 -37.25 15.28 0.47
CA LYS A 171 -37.51 14.81 -0.89
C LYS A 171 -36.78 15.75 -1.86
N ALA A 172 -35.95 15.21 -2.75
CA ALA A 172 -35.11 15.93 -3.73
C ALA A 172 -33.87 16.69 -3.20
N ASP A 173 -33.49 16.58 -1.91
CA ASP A 173 -32.18 17.05 -1.43
C ASP A 173 -31.27 15.84 -1.09
N PRO A 174 -30.04 15.74 -1.63
CA PRO A 174 -29.12 14.67 -1.29
C PRO A 174 -28.51 14.77 0.13
N HIS A 175 -28.66 15.90 0.82
CA HIS A 175 -28.06 16.14 2.14
C HIS A 175 -28.95 15.69 3.30
N ARG A 176 -28.28 15.40 4.43
CA ARG A 176 -28.93 15.06 5.69
C ARG A 176 -29.20 16.31 6.54
N TYR A 177 -30.31 16.28 7.27
CA TYR A 177 -30.72 17.33 8.19
C TYR A 177 -30.76 16.79 9.62
N CYS A 178 -30.33 17.59 10.58
CA CYS A 178 -30.47 17.28 11.99
C CYS A 178 -31.85 17.65 12.51
N ARG A 179 -32.47 16.75 13.28
CA ARG A 179 -33.66 17.09 14.05
C ARG A 179 -33.24 17.91 15.27
N GLY A 180 -33.57 19.21 15.28
CA GLY A 180 -33.28 20.13 16.38
C GLY A 180 -31.98 20.93 16.24
N ALA A 181 -30.80 20.30 16.38
CA ALA A 181 -29.51 20.99 16.27
C ALA A 181 -28.36 20.06 15.83
N CYS A 182 -27.34 20.63 15.18
CA CYS A 182 -26.06 19.94 15.00
C CYS A 182 -25.32 19.82 16.34
N ALA A 183 -24.45 18.82 16.46
CA ALA A 183 -23.55 18.71 17.59
C ALA A 183 -22.54 19.86 17.57
N ASN A 184 -22.14 20.35 18.76
CA ASN A 184 -21.13 21.41 18.89
C ASN A 184 -19.80 21.03 18.22
N HIS A 185 -19.45 19.74 18.23
CA HIS A 185 -18.28 19.20 17.57
C HIS A 185 -18.65 17.91 16.84
N THR A 186 -18.22 17.80 15.58
CA THR A 186 -18.28 16.53 14.84
C THR A 186 -17.04 15.72 15.16
N ARG A 187 -17.19 14.44 15.49
CA ARG A 187 -16.10 13.55 15.87
C ARG A 187 -15.91 12.42 14.88
N CYS A 188 -14.65 12.04 14.66
CA CYS A 188 -14.25 10.84 13.94
C CYS A 188 -13.41 9.99 14.91
N GLY A 189 -14.06 9.03 15.58
CA GLY A 189 -13.46 8.34 16.72
C GLY A 189 -13.16 9.30 17.87
N PRO A 190 -11.95 9.27 18.47
CA PRO A 190 -11.59 10.17 19.55
C PRO A 190 -11.30 11.60 19.08
N VAL A 191 -11.05 11.81 17.78
CA VAL A 191 -10.61 13.09 17.21
C VAL A 191 -11.80 14.00 16.88
N ILE A 192 -11.65 15.29 17.18
CA ILE A 192 -12.58 16.33 16.73
C ILE A 192 -12.22 16.71 15.29
N VAL A 193 -13.19 16.58 14.38
CA VAL A 193 -13.01 16.95 12.98
C VAL A 193 -12.89 18.48 12.88
N PRO A 194 -11.84 19.02 12.24
CA PRO A 194 -11.69 20.45 12.03
C PRO A 194 -12.89 21.05 11.29
N GLU A 195 -13.35 22.21 11.76
CA GLU A 195 -14.51 22.90 11.18
C GLU A 195 -14.35 23.13 9.67
N LYS A 196 -13.14 23.45 9.20
CA LYS A 196 -12.83 23.65 7.78
C LYS A 196 -13.07 22.43 6.87
N HIS A 197 -13.20 21.23 7.43
CA HIS A 197 -13.49 20.00 6.67
C HIS A 197 -15.00 19.70 6.58
N LEU A 198 -15.82 20.45 7.32
CA LEU A 198 -17.24 20.16 7.50
C LEU A 198 -18.13 20.95 6.54
N GLN A 199 -19.21 20.30 6.10
CA GLN A 199 -20.33 20.94 5.44
C GLN A 199 -21.05 21.91 6.39
N GLN A 200 -21.88 22.79 5.83
CA GLN A 200 -22.76 23.65 6.63
C GLN A 200 -23.68 22.83 7.56
N CYS A 201 -24.06 23.41 8.69
CA CYS A 201 -25.04 22.78 9.57
C CYS A 201 -26.46 22.93 8.97
N ARG A 202 -27.09 21.80 8.69
CA ARG A 202 -28.46 21.72 8.17
C ARG A 202 -29.39 21.19 9.25
N VAL A 203 -30.35 22.02 9.67
CA VAL A 203 -31.30 21.69 10.73
C VAL A 203 -32.72 21.74 10.19
N TYR A 204 -33.55 20.80 10.62
CA TYR A 204 -34.98 20.80 10.33
C TYR A 204 -35.76 21.28 11.56
N ASN A 205 -36.16 22.56 11.55
CA ASN A 205 -37.14 23.15 12.47
C ASN A 205 -38.38 23.61 11.68
N GLN A 206 -39.48 23.98 12.34
CA GLN A 206 -40.75 24.37 11.68
C GLN A 206 -40.61 25.49 10.62
N ASN A 207 -39.53 26.26 10.65
CA ASN A 207 -39.18 27.31 9.67
C ASN A 207 -37.96 26.98 8.78
N GLU A 208 -37.47 25.73 8.77
CA GLU A 208 -36.36 25.25 7.92
C GLU A 208 -35.11 26.15 7.91
N GLN A 209 -34.61 26.51 9.10
CA GLN A 209 -33.47 27.41 9.19
C GLN A 209 -32.16 26.69 8.83
N LEU A 210 -31.63 27.01 7.65
CA LEU A 210 -30.23 26.75 7.28
C LEU A 210 -29.35 27.69 8.10
N SER A 211 -28.20 27.20 8.57
CA SER A 211 -27.18 28.10 9.13
C SER A 211 -26.68 29.01 8.01
N ASP A 212 -26.53 30.31 8.26
CA ASP A 212 -25.99 31.29 7.28
C ASP A 212 -24.51 31.03 6.92
N VAL A 213 -23.90 29.98 7.49
CA VAL A 213 -22.50 29.63 7.26
C VAL A 213 -22.41 28.68 6.06
N PRO A 214 -21.76 29.09 4.95
CA PRO A 214 -21.58 28.22 3.79
C PRO A 214 -20.71 27.00 4.13
N ASP A 215 -20.75 26.00 3.24
CA ASP A 215 -19.81 24.89 3.28
C ASP A 215 -18.37 25.43 3.36
N GLN A 216 -17.54 24.76 4.14
CA GLN A 216 -16.14 25.14 4.28
C GLN A 216 -15.29 24.64 3.10
N GLU A 217 -13.97 24.80 3.18
CA GLU A 217 -13.06 24.43 2.09
C GLU A 217 -13.05 22.92 1.77
N GLY A 218 -13.26 22.08 2.79
CA GLY A 218 -13.12 20.62 2.66
C GLY A 218 -11.66 20.17 2.60
N VAL A 219 -11.45 18.90 2.29
CA VAL A 219 -10.13 18.30 2.12
C VAL A 219 -9.92 18.00 0.64
N ARG A 220 -9.01 18.73 0.01
CA ARG A 220 -8.67 18.57 -1.41
C ARG A 220 -7.72 17.39 -1.65
N ASP A 221 -7.67 16.93 -2.89
CA ASP A 221 -6.81 15.88 -3.42
C ASP A 221 -6.86 14.57 -2.61
N ALA A 222 -8.04 14.21 -2.10
CA ALA A 222 -8.21 13.05 -1.22
C ALA A 222 -9.37 12.15 -1.67
N ASP A 223 -9.16 10.83 -1.61
CA ASP A 223 -10.21 9.82 -1.74
C ASP A 223 -10.62 9.25 -0.36
N PHE A 224 -9.73 9.39 0.63
CA PHE A 224 -9.96 9.04 2.03
C PHE A 224 -9.23 10.01 2.97
N VAL A 225 -9.87 10.44 4.05
CA VAL A 225 -9.26 11.29 5.09
C VAL A 225 -9.04 10.49 6.37
N LEU A 226 -7.79 10.36 6.81
CA LEU A 226 -7.42 9.64 8.03
C LEU A 226 -7.06 10.62 9.15
N TYR A 227 -7.86 10.61 10.22
CA TYR A 227 -7.58 11.37 11.44
C TYR A 227 -6.72 10.56 12.40
N VAL A 228 -5.52 11.04 12.69
CA VAL A 228 -4.53 10.32 13.51
C VAL A 228 -4.38 10.97 14.87
N SER A 229 -4.44 10.19 15.93
CA SER A 229 -4.25 10.66 17.31
C SER A 229 -3.42 9.71 18.16
N ALA A 230 -2.89 10.24 19.26
CA ALA A 230 -2.25 9.48 20.32
C ALA A 230 -2.93 9.79 21.66
N LEU A 231 -4.20 9.39 21.78
CA LEU A 231 -5.02 9.66 22.97
C LEU A 231 -5.15 8.41 23.84
N THR A 232 -4.95 8.58 25.15
CA THR A 232 -5.30 7.57 26.14
C THR A 232 -6.83 7.51 26.26
N THR A 233 -7.41 6.41 25.79
CA THR A 233 -8.87 6.18 25.80
C THR A 233 -9.18 4.94 26.62
N GLU A 234 -10.46 4.70 26.93
CA GLU A 234 -10.88 3.47 27.62
C GLU A 234 -10.39 2.20 26.89
N ARG A 235 -10.35 2.24 25.55
CA ARG A 235 -9.80 1.16 24.72
C ARG A 235 -8.32 0.88 25.00
N CYS A 236 -7.52 1.92 25.26
CA CYS A 236 -6.12 1.76 25.63
C CYS A 236 -5.91 1.18 27.04
N GLY A 237 -6.97 1.15 27.87
CA GLY A 237 -6.94 0.51 29.19
C GLY A 237 -7.16 -1.00 29.15
N HIS A 238 -7.54 -1.56 28.00
CA HIS A 238 -7.60 -3.02 27.81
C HIS A 238 -6.22 -3.56 27.48
N GLU A 239 -5.84 -4.68 28.12
CA GLU A 239 -4.54 -5.31 27.90
C GLU A 239 -4.32 -5.65 26.41
N ASN A 240 -3.11 -5.37 25.90
CA ASN A 240 -2.63 -5.70 24.56
C ASN A 240 -3.19 -4.90 23.37
N ILE A 241 -3.90 -3.79 23.57
CA ILE A 241 -4.29 -2.89 22.47
C ILE A 241 -3.19 -1.86 22.21
N ILE A 242 -2.45 -2.02 21.11
CA ILE A 242 -1.39 -1.08 20.68
C ILE A 242 -1.99 0.12 19.95
N ALA A 243 -2.94 -0.14 19.05
CA ALA A 243 -3.63 0.84 18.26
C ALA A 243 -5.04 0.33 17.95
N TYR A 244 -5.89 1.23 17.49
CA TYR A 244 -7.17 0.86 16.91
C TYR A 244 -7.58 1.89 15.87
N ALA A 245 -8.25 1.45 14.82
CA ALA A 245 -8.79 2.31 13.79
C ALA A 245 -10.16 1.85 13.31
N ALA A 246 -10.90 2.80 12.76
CA ALA A 246 -12.18 2.53 12.11
C ALA A 246 -12.55 3.65 11.14
N TYR A 247 -13.57 3.38 10.34
CA TYR A 247 -14.24 4.38 9.52
C TYR A 247 -15.19 5.23 10.37
N CYS A 248 -15.47 6.45 9.93
CA CYS A 248 -16.44 7.34 10.57
C CYS A 248 -17.43 7.97 9.59
N GLN A 249 -17.12 8.07 8.30
CA GLN A 249 -18.09 8.53 7.29
C GLN A 249 -18.02 7.72 5.99
N LEU A 250 -19.19 7.42 5.42
CA LEU A 250 -19.36 6.70 4.15
C LEU A 250 -20.05 7.59 3.11
N GLU A 251 -19.59 7.55 1.86
CA GLU A 251 -20.23 8.29 0.77
C GLU A 251 -21.62 7.76 0.41
N ALA A 252 -22.44 8.59 -0.23
CA ALA A 252 -23.82 8.27 -0.59
C ALA A 252 -23.98 7.32 -1.77
N GLU A 253 -23.07 7.32 -2.73
CA GLU A 253 -23.28 6.60 -3.99
C GLU A 253 -22.79 5.16 -3.89
N MET A 254 -21.52 4.97 -3.51
CA MET A 254 -20.87 3.66 -3.49
C MET A 254 -20.66 3.10 -2.08
N ASP A 255 -21.16 3.75 -1.03
CA ASP A 255 -20.96 3.35 0.38
C ASP A 255 -19.47 3.21 0.79
N ARG A 256 -18.55 3.80 0.02
CA ARG A 256 -17.11 3.77 0.31
C ARG A 256 -16.80 4.60 1.56
N PRO A 257 -15.96 4.11 2.48
CA PRO A 257 -15.39 4.95 3.52
C PRO A 257 -14.64 6.13 2.89
N ILE A 258 -14.98 7.35 3.33
CA ILE A 258 -14.32 8.61 2.89
C ILE A 258 -13.57 9.29 4.03
N ALA A 259 -13.87 8.91 5.27
CA ALA A 259 -13.11 9.32 6.43
C ALA A 259 -13.08 8.22 7.48
N GLY A 260 -11.95 8.13 8.16
CA GLY A 260 -11.74 7.26 9.31
C GLY A 260 -10.70 7.83 10.24
N TYR A 261 -10.42 7.10 11.30
CA TYR A 261 -9.46 7.50 12.32
C TYR A 261 -8.56 6.33 12.69
N ALA A 262 -7.36 6.65 13.15
CA ALA A 262 -6.44 5.71 13.77
C ALA A 262 -5.88 6.34 15.05
N ASN A 263 -6.02 5.64 16.17
CA ASN A 263 -5.49 6.07 17.45
C ASN A 263 -4.43 5.09 17.93
N LEU A 264 -3.21 5.58 18.19
CA LEU A 264 -2.17 4.80 18.85
C LEU A 264 -2.24 5.05 20.35
N CYS A 265 -2.20 3.97 21.14
CA CYS A 265 -2.20 4.09 22.59
C CYS A 265 -0.84 4.61 23.06
N PRO A 266 -0.74 5.79 23.72
CA PRO A 266 0.54 6.46 23.97
C PRO A 266 1.61 5.60 24.65
N ASN A 267 1.21 4.80 25.64
CA ASN A 267 2.12 3.95 26.40
C ASN A 267 2.67 2.76 25.61
N MET A 268 2.09 2.45 24.45
CA MET A 268 2.49 1.34 23.57
C MET A 268 3.33 1.81 22.38
N ILE A 269 3.56 3.12 22.25
CA ILE A 269 4.37 3.69 21.17
C ILE A 269 5.85 3.47 21.50
N SER A 270 6.47 2.53 20.80
CA SER A 270 7.90 2.27 20.94
C SER A 270 8.75 3.13 20.02
N THR A 271 9.80 3.72 20.56
CA THR A 271 10.81 4.50 19.82
C THR A 271 12.00 3.66 19.35
N GLN A 272 12.00 2.36 19.65
CA GLN A 272 13.12 1.47 19.34
C GLN A 272 13.14 1.10 17.84
N PRO A 273 14.26 1.25 17.12
CA PRO A 273 14.34 0.95 15.69
C PRO A 273 13.94 -0.49 15.31
N GLN A 274 14.27 -1.46 16.16
CA GLN A 274 13.90 -2.87 15.96
C GLN A 274 12.40 -3.13 16.00
N GLU A 275 11.62 -2.30 16.70
CA GLU A 275 10.16 -2.44 16.80
C GLU A 275 9.42 -1.66 15.71
N PHE A 276 10.13 -0.80 14.96
CA PHE A 276 9.55 0.02 13.89
C PHE A 276 8.81 -0.82 12.84
N VAL A 277 9.37 -1.96 12.42
CA VAL A 277 8.74 -2.84 11.42
C VAL A 277 7.42 -3.43 11.95
N GLY A 278 7.40 -3.83 13.23
CA GLY A 278 6.19 -4.34 13.88
C GLY A 278 5.12 -3.26 14.05
N MET A 279 5.52 -2.05 14.43
CA MET A 279 4.63 -0.88 14.49
C MET A 279 4.09 -0.52 13.11
N LEU A 280 4.93 -0.54 12.07
CA LEU A 280 4.54 -0.23 10.70
C LEU A 280 3.50 -1.24 10.20
N SER A 281 3.71 -2.53 10.45
CA SER A 281 2.72 -3.57 10.14
C SER A 281 1.40 -3.35 10.90
N THR A 282 1.47 -2.92 12.15
CA THR A 282 0.28 -2.65 12.98
C THR A 282 -0.50 -1.45 12.45
N VAL A 283 0.18 -0.34 12.10
CA VAL A 283 -0.50 0.81 11.49
C VAL A 283 -1.15 0.47 10.15
N LYS A 284 -0.48 -0.32 9.30
CA LYS A 284 -1.09 -0.81 8.05
C LYS A 284 -2.37 -1.62 8.30
N HIS A 285 -2.33 -2.52 9.30
CA HIS A 285 -3.48 -3.33 9.72
C HIS A 285 -4.66 -2.45 10.16
N GLU A 286 -4.40 -1.47 11.02
CA GLU A 286 -5.40 -0.52 11.48
C GLU A 286 -6.01 0.29 10.32
N ILE A 287 -5.19 0.80 9.40
CA ILE A 287 -5.71 1.55 8.26
C ILE A 287 -6.59 0.67 7.36
N ILE A 288 -6.28 -0.63 7.21
CA ILE A 288 -7.13 -1.56 6.44
C ILE A 288 -8.52 -1.73 7.08
N HIS A 289 -8.64 -1.76 8.41
CA HIS A 289 -9.94 -1.71 9.08
C HIS A 289 -10.71 -0.44 8.74
N ALA A 290 -10.04 0.71 8.75
CA ALA A 290 -10.66 2.00 8.42
C ALA A 290 -11.06 2.10 6.92
N LEU A 291 -10.35 1.39 6.05
CA LEU A 291 -10.60 1.40 4.61
C LEU A 291 -11.71 0.43 4.17
N GLY A 292 -11.85 -0.74 4.79
CA GLY A 292 -12.79 -1.74 4.27
C GLY A 292 -12.98 -3.02 5.08
N PHE A 293 -11.94 -3.55 5.73
CA PHE A 293 -12.05 -4.81 6.46
C PHE A 293 -12.61 -4.58 7.86
N SER A 294 -13.92 -4.42 7.99
CA SER A 294 -14.59 -4.32 9.28
C SER A 294 -15.98 -4.90 9.20
N ALA A 295 -16.41 -5.61 10.25
CA ALA A 295 -17.72 -6.26 10.30
C ALA A 295 -18.88 -5.28 10.08
N GLY A 296 -18.71 -4.02 10.51
CA GLY A 296 -19.72 -2.98 10.29
C GLY A 296 -19.82 -2.48 8.85
N LEU A 297 -18.86 -2.82 7.97
CA LEU A 297 -18.87 -2.50 6.55
C LEU A 297 -19.36 -3.65 5.67
N PHE A 298 -19.44 -4.89 6.16
CA PHE A 298 -19.83 -6.04 5.34
C PHE A 298 -21.21 -5.86 4.68
N ALA A 299 -22.17 -5.29 5.42
CA ALA A 299 -23.47 -4.99 4.85
C ALA A 299 -23.40 -3.95 3.73
N PHE A 300 -22.35 -3.13 3.67
CA PHE A 300 -22.18 -2.05 2.71
C PHE A 300 -21.43 -2.44 1.43
N TYR A 301 -20.89 -3.66 1.35
CA TYR A 301 -20.14 -4.13 0.17
C TYR A 301 -21.00 -4.15 -1.10
N ARG A 302 -20.32 -3.97 -2.23
CA ARG A 302 -20.89 -3.86 -3.57
C ARG A 302 -20.13 -4.78 -4.53
N ASP A 303 -20.79 -5.19 -5.60
CA ASP A 303 -20.13 -5.92 -6.69
C ASP A 303 -19.33 -4.97 -7.60
N ASP A 304 -18.66 -5.54 -8.62
CA ASP A 304 -17.83 -4.81 -9.57
C ASP A 304 -18.63 -3.75 -10.38
N ASP A 305 -19.93 -3.98 -10.58
CA ASP A 305 -20.84 -3.02 -11.23
C ASP A 305 -21.28 -1.89 -10.28
N GLY A 306 -20.83 -1.92 -9.03
CA GLY A 306 -21.20 -0.95 -8.00
C GLY A 306 -22.58 -1.19 -7.40
N LYS A 307 -23.19 -2.35 -7.60
CA LYS A 307 -24.50 -2.69 -7.04
C LYS A 307 -24.35 -3.30 -5.64
N PRO A 308 -25.22 -2.95 -4.67
CA PRO A 308 -25.17 -3.53 -3.33
C PRO A 308 -25.30 -5.05 -3.30
N LEU A 309 -24.38 -5.73 -2.61
CA LEU A 309 -24.46 -7.17 -2.33
C LEU A 309 -25.53 -7.50 -1.27
N THR A 310 -25.88 -6.51 -0.45
CA THR A 310 -26.93 -6.59 0.57
C THR A 310 -28.12 -5.71 0.19
N ALA A 311 -29.33 -6.20 0.40
CA ALA A 311 -30.55 -5.45 0.12
C ALA A 311 -30.62 -4.14 0.92
N ARG A 312 -31.23 -3.11 0.33
CA ARG A 312 -31.39 -1.77 0.92
C ARG A 312 -32.86 -1.46 1.15
N TYR A 313 -33.16 -0.73 2.22
CA TYR A 313 -34.47 -0.08 2.39
C TYR A 313 -34.60 1.17 1.51
N ALA A 314 -35.77 1.79 1.52
CA ALA A 314 -36.06 3.00 0.74
C ALA A 314 -35.17 4.21 1.12
N ASP A 315 -34.60 4.21 2.32
CA ASP A 315 -33.64 5.23 2.77
C ASP A 315 -32.21 5.00 2.21
N GLY A 316 -31.98 3.85 1.56
CA GLY A 316 -30.70 3.45 0.99
C GLY A 316 -29.76 2.72 1.97
N LEU A 317 -30.21 2.40 3.18
CA LEU A 317 -29.42 1.67 4.18
C LEU A 317 -29.78 0.18 4.23
N PRO A 318 -28.83 -0.71 4.58
CA PRO A 318 -29.12 -2.11 4.86
C PRO A 318 -29.99 -2.29 6.12
N PRO A 319 -30.57 -3.48 6.33
CA PRO A 319 -31.27 -3.81 7.58
C PRO A 319 -30.33 -3.75 8.78
N PHE A 320 -30.81 -3.23 9.92
CA PHE A 320 -30.03 -3.14 11.15
C PHE A 320 -30.37 -4.31 12.08
N ASN A 321 -29.35 -5.00 12.61
CA ASN A 321 -29.50 -6.08 13.58
C ASN A 321 -29.18 -5.56 14.98
N GLU A 322 -30.21 -5.37 15.80
CA GLU A 322 -30.07 -4.86 17.17
C GLU A 322 -29.27 -5.79 18.09
N SER A 323 -29.29 -7.10 17.83
CA SER A 323 -28.57 -8.08 18.67
C SER A 323 -27.07 -8.03 18.43
N LEU A 324 -26.66 -7.79 17.18
CA LEU A 324 -25.25 -7.61 16.81
C LEU A 324 -24.78 -6.16 16.97
N GLY A 325 -25.71 -5.20 17.03
CA GLY A 325 -25.38 -3.77 17.01
C GLY A 325 -24.81 -3.30 15.67
N LEU A 326 -25.02 -4.05 14.59
CA LEU A 326 -24.44 -3.85 13.27
C LEU A 326 -25.52 -3.90 12.18
N TYR A 327 -25.21 -3.33 11.02
CA TYR A 327 -25.99 -3.59 9.81
C TYR A 327 -25.81 -5.04 9.37
N GLN A 328 -26.93 -5.70 9.09
CA GLN A 328 -26.99 -7.09 8.70
C GLN A 328 -26.55 -7.24 7.25
N TRP A 329 -25.45 -7.96 7.03
CA TRP A 329 -24.99 -8.38 5.71
C TRP A 329 -25.85 -9.51 5.14
N SER A 330 -25.76 -9.71 3.82
CA SER A 330 -26.34 -10.86 3.13
C SER A 330 -25.37 -12.05 3.09
N ASP A 331 -25.91 -13.23 2.76
CA ASP A 331 -25.13 -14.47 2.55
C ASP A 331 -24.18 -14.38 1.34
N LYS A 332 -24.27 -13.32 0.51
CA LYS A 332 -23.29 -13.06 -0.55
C LYS A 332 -21.97 -12.50 -0.02
N VAL A 333 -21.98 -11.92 1.19
CA VAL A 333 -20.79 -11.31 1.80
C VAL A 333 -20.24 -12.21 2.90
N VAL A 334 -21.08 -12.57 3.88
CA VAL A 334 -20.70 -13.47 4.96
C VAL A 334 -21.77 -14.53 5.18
N GLN A 335 -21.35 -15.79 5.20
CA GLN A 335 -22.22 -16.95 5.41
C GLN A 335 -21.78 -17.74 6.65
N LYS A 336 -22.73 -18.36 7.35
CA LYS A 336 -22.43 -19.33 8.42
C LYS A 336 -22.18 -20.71 7.84
N ALA A 337 -21.14 -21.38 8.31
CA ALA A 337 -20.86 -22.77 7.97
C ALA A 337 -20.55 -23.60 9.22
N VAL A 338 -20.58 -24.92 9.08
CA VAL A 338 -20.20 -25.87 10.14
C VAL A 338 -19.01 -26.69 9.65
N ARG A 339 -17.91 -26.66 10.41
CA ARG A 339 -16.73 -27.50 10.19
C ARG A 339 -16.74 -28.69 11.15
N LEU A 340 -16.10 -29.79 10.74
CA LEU A 340 -15.87 -30.96 11.58
C LEU A 340 -14.43 -30.92 12.07
N TRP A 341 -14.23 -30.74 13.37
CA TRP A 341 -12.91 -30.69 13.98
C TRP A 341 -12.57 -32.04 14.60
N ASP A 342 -11.44 -32.62 14.17
CA ASP A 342 -10.85 -33.78 14.84
C ASP A 342 -10.20 -33.32 16.15
N VAL A 343 -10.73 -33.81 17.27
CA VAL A 343 -10.21 -33.51 18.60
C VAL A 343 -9.75 -34.80 19.29
N ARG A 344 -8.98 -34.62 20.35
CA ARG A 344 -8.38 -35.71 21.13
C ARG A 344 -9.38 -36.86 21.38
N GLY A 345 -8.91 -38.08 21.11
CA GLY A 345 -9.70 -39.30 21.29
C GLY A 345 -10.51 -39.72 20.07
N GLY A 346 -10.16 -39.22 18.87
CA GLY A 346 -10.82 -39.57 17.61
C GLY A 346 -12.28 -39.08 17.54
N LYS A 347 -12.58 -37.98 18.24
CA LYS A 347 -13.92 -37.41 18.26
C LYS A 347 -13.98 -36.30 17.22
N MET A 348 -15.03 -36.33 16.39
CA MET A 348 -15.33 -35.24 15.48
C MET A 348 -16.36 -34.31 16.12
N LEU A 349 -16.01 -33.04 16.32
CA LEU A 349 -16.92 -32.02 16.85
C LEU A 349 -17.41 -31.11 15.73
N ARG A 350 -18.70 -30.76 15.77
CA ARG A 350 -19.29 -29.76 14.88
C ARG A 350 -18.98 -28.37 15.44
N HIS A 351 -18.28 -27.56 14.67
CA HIS A 351 -17.87 -26.22 15.05
C HIS A 351 -18.45 -25.20 14.06
N ALA A 352 -19.18 -24.20 14.56
CA ALA A 352 -19.78 -23.17 13.71
C ALA A 352 -18.79 -22.04 13.46
N VAL A 353 -18.69 -21.61 12.20
CA VAL A 353 -17.78 -20.56 11.73
C VAL A 353 -18.51 -19.58 10.82
N TYR A 354 -17.94 -18.38 10.68
CA TYR A 354 -18.36 -17.40 9.67
C TYR A 354 -17.34 -17.42 8.53
N LEU A 355 -17.84 -17.44 7.30
CA LEU A 355 -17.04 -17.38 6.08
C LEU A 355 -17.28 -16.04 5.41
N LEU A 356 -16.22 -15.37 5.00
CA LEU A 356 -16.34 -14.31 3.99
C LEU A 356 -16.37 -14.98 2.61
N THR A 357 -17.44 -14.74 1.86
CA THR A 357 -17.81 -15.49 0.64
C THR A 357 -17.83 -14.59 -0.60
N THR A 358 -17.16 -13.45 -0.56
CA THR A 358 -17.06 -12.55 -1.72
C THR A 358 -16.19 -13.18 -2.82
N PRO A 359 -16.43 -12.84 -4.11
CA PRO A 359 -15.90 -13.62 -5.23
C PRO A 359 -14.38 -13.83 -5.23
N ARG A 360 -13.59 -12.76 -5.08
CA ARG A 360 -12.13 -12.85 -5.10
C ARG A 360 -11.57 -13.53 -3.86
N VAL A 361 -12.20 -13.32 -2.70
CA VAL A 361 -11.81 -14.01 -1.46
C VAL A 361 -12.02 -15.52 -1.59
N VAL A 362 -13.13 -15.97 -2.17
CA VAL A 362 -13.38 -17.39 -2.43
C VAL A 362 -12.33 -17.95 -3.39
N GLU A 363 -12.05 -17.22 -4.46
CA GLU A 363 -11.04 -17.61 -5.45
C GLU A 363 -9.64 -17.75 -4.82
N GLU A 364 -9.17 -16.74 -4.10
CA GLU A 364 -7.85 -16.77 -3.47
C GLU A 364 -7.78 -17.76 -2.31
N ALA A 365 -8.86 -17.99 -1.56
CA ALA A 365 -8.90 -19.05 -0.55
C ALA A 365 -8.74 -20.44 -1.19
N ARG A 366 -9.42 -20.71 -2.31
CA ARG A 366 -9.29 -21.98 -3.05
C ARG A 366 -7.87 -22.19 -3.54
N LYS A 367 -7.24 -21.15 -4.10
CA LYS A 367 -5.84 -21.20 -4.56
C LYS A 367 -4.88 -21.40 -3.38
N HIS A 368 -5.05 -20.64 -2.30
CA HIS A 368 -4.13 -20.67 -1.15
C HIS A 368 -4.09 -22.04 -0.46
N PHE A 369 -5.24 -22.72 -0.33
CA PHE A 369 -5.34 -24.02 0.32
C PHE A 369 -5.37 -25.21 -0.66
N ASP A 370 -5.20 -24.95 -1.96
CA ASP A 370 -5.35 -25.95 -3.04
C ASP A 370 -6.62 -26.81 -2.88
N CYS A 371 -7.75 -26.13 -2.66
CA CYS A 371 -9.01 -26.78 -2.32
C CYS A 371 -10.18 -26.13 -3.07
N PRO A 372 -10.55 -26.63 -4.27
CA PRO A 372 -11.50 -25.98 -5.17
C PRO A 372 -12.94 -25.95 -4.63
N ILE A 373 -13.24 -26.78 -3.63
CA ILE A 373 -14.57 -26.84 -3.01
C ILE A 373 -14.76 -25.83 -1.88
N LEU A 374 -13.74 -25.05 -1.51
CA LEU A 374 -13.88 -24.05 -0.46
C LEU A 374 -14.95 -23.02 -0.84
N GLU A 375 -15.81 -22.72 0.14
CA GLU A 375 -16.97 -21.83 0.00
C GLU A 375 -16.59 -20.36 0.28
N GLY A 376 -15.43 -20.13 0.91
CA GLY A 376 -14.97 -18.83 1.37
C GLY A 376 -13.86 -18.97 2.41
N MET A 377 -13.43 -17.85 2.99
CA MET A 377 -12.38 -17.80 4.01
C MET A 377 -12.96 -17.59 5.41
N GLU A 378 -12.50 -18.37 6.40
CA GLU A 378 -12.97 -18.25 7.79
C GLU A 378 -12.55 -16.92 8.43
N LEU A 379 -13.53 -16.24 9.03
CA LEU A 379 -13.33 -15.10 9.90
C LEU A 379 -13.11 -15.56 11.34
N GLU A 380 -12.33 -14.79 12.08
CA GLU A 380 -12.06 -15.01 13.50
C GLU A 380 -13.36 -15.06 14.30
N ASN A 381 -13.49 -16.06 15.16
CA ASN A 381 -14.70 -16.33 15.93
C ASN A 381 -14.48 -16.22 17.45
N GLN A 382 -13.31 -15.77 17.89
CA GLN A 382 -12.93 -15.54 19.28
C GLN A 382 -12.37 -14.12 19.52
N GLY A 383 -11.87 -13.85 20.72
CA GLY A 383 -11.29 -12.55 21.11
C GLY A 383 -12.31 -11.44 21.44
N GLY A 384 -13.61 -11.71 21.29
CA GLY A 384 -14.69 -10.77 21.59
C GLY A 384 -14.93 -9.74 20.49
N MET A 385 -15.79 -8.75 20.75
CA MET A 385 -16.35 -7.87 19.71
C MET A 385 -15.33 -7.06 18.89
N GLY A 386 -14.13 -6.80 19.41
CA GLY A 386 -13.06 -6.09 18.69
C GLY A 386 -12.24 -6.99 17.77
N THR A 387 -12.35 -8.31 17.93
CA THR A 387 -11.53 -9.31 17.23
C THR A 387 -12.39 -10.19 16.34
N GLU A 388 -13.49 -10.72 16.89
CA GLU A 388 -14.47 -11.53 16.19
C GLU A 388 -14.99 -10.79 14.95
N LEU A 389 -15.12 -11.50 13.82
CA LEU A 389 -15.59 -11.02 12.51
C LEU A 389 -14.73 -9.95 11.82
N ASN A 390 -13.83 -9.27 12.53
CA ASN A 390 -13.02 -8.19 11.98
C ASN A 390 -11.66 -8.70 11.46
N HIS A 391 -11.31 -9.95 11.74
CA HIS A 391 -10.02 -10.55 11.41
C HIS A 391 -10.20 -11.88 10.70
N TRP A 392 -9.14 -12.35 10.06
CA TRP A 392 -9.06 -13.73 9.60
C TRP A 392 -8.86 -14.71 10.74
N GLU A 393 -9.39 -15.93 10.58
CA GLU A 393 -9.18 -17.03 11.51
C GLU A 393 -7.68 -17.35 11.65
N LYS A 394 -7.13 -17.06 12.83
CA LYS A 394 -5.69 -17.19 13.08
C LYS A 394 -5.21 -18.63 12.95
N ARG A 395 -6.04 -19.62 13.31
CA ARG A 395 -5.69 -21.04 13.17
C ARG A 395 -5.34 -21.42 11.74
N LEU A 396 -5.92 -20.74 10.75
CA LEU A 396 -5.72 -21.04 9.33
C LEU A 396 -4.66 -20.17 8.68
N LEU A 397 -4.60 -18.89 9.05
CA LEU A 397 -3.75 -17.91 8.36
C LEU A 397 -2.61 -17.35 9.22
N GLU A 398 -2.40 -17.78 10.47
CA GLU A 398 -1.29 -17.48 11.38
C GLU A 398 -0.53 -16.14 11.18
N ASN A 399 0.39 -16.09 10.21
CA ASN A 399 1.29 -14.98 9.87
C ASN A 399 0.64 -13.89 8.99
N GLU A 400 -0.63 -14.03 8.64
CA GLU A 400 -1.38 -13.05 7.89
C GLU A 400 -1.60 -11.80 8.77
N ALA A 401 -1.32 -10.64 8.17
CA ALA A 401 -1.25 -9.37 8.88
C ALA A 401 -2.59 -8.91 9.48
N MET A 402 -3.73 -9.39 8.99
CA MET A 402 -5.11 -9.15 9.45
C MET A 402 -5.65 -10.27 10.34
N THR A 403 -4.79 -11.08 10.97
CA THR A 403 -5.21 -11.94 12.10
C THR A 403 -5.28 -11.13 13.40
N GLY A 404 -6.14 -11.55 14.34
CA GLY A 404 -6.48 -10.77 15.55
C GLY A 404 -5.43 -10.75 16.67
N SER A 405 -4.19 -11.15 16.41
CA SER A 405 -3.10 -11.07 17.39
C SER A 405 -1.73 -11.03 16.74
N HIS A 406 -0.78 -10.40 17.46
CA HIS A 406 0.59 -10.22 17.00
C HIS A 406 1.33 -11.54 16.78
N THR A 407 1.85 -11.73 15.57
CA THR A 407 2.79 -12.79 15.19
C THR A 407 4.09 -12.21 14.63
N GLN A 408 5.16 -13.00 14.69
CA GLN A 408 6.43 -12.68 14.04
C GLN A 408 6.24 -12.73 12.52
N ASN A 409 6.83 -11.79 11.78
CA ASN A 409 6.77 -11.70 10.31
C ASN A 409 5.35 -11.64 9.72
N ARG A 410 4.57 -10.62 10.10
CA ARG A 410 3.25 -10.37 9.51
C ARG A 410 3.34 -10.01 8.03
N VAL A 411 2.54 -10.67 7.20
CA VAL A 411 2.48 -10.47 5.74
C VAL A 411 1.04 -10.21 5.32
N PHE A 412 0.83 -9.18 4.49
CA PHE A 412 -0.44 -9.01 3.78
C PHE A 412 -0.49 -10.00 2.63
N SER A 413 -1.33 -11.02 2.79
CA SER A 413 -1.49 -12.08 1.80
C SER A 413 -2.41 -11.65 0.66
N ARG A 414 -2.41 -12.43 -0.42
CA ARG A 414 -3.39 -12.30 -1.51
C ARG A 414 -4.84 -12.38 -1.02
N ILE A 415 -5.11 -13.06 0.09
CA ILE A 415 -6.45 -13.15 0.67
C ILE A 415 -6.93 -11.80 1.19
N THR A 416 -6.10 -11.06 1.95
CA THR A 416 -6.46 -9.69 2.39
C THR A 416 -6.57 -8.74 1.21
N LEU A 417 -5.67 -8.86 0.24
CA LEU A 417 -5.70 -8.03 -0.96
C LEU A 417 -6.97 -8.27 -1.78
N ALA A 418 -7.40 -9.52 -1.95
CA ALA A 418 -8.66 -9.90 -2.59
C ALA A 418 -9.89 -9.35 -1.85
N LEU A 419 -9.89 -9.38 -0.50
CA LEU A 419 -10.94 -8.74 0.29
C LEU A 419 -11.01 -7.24 -0.03
N MET A 420 -9.86 -6.56 -0.06
CA MET A 420 -9.82 -5.14 -0.35
C MET A 420 -10.30 -4.84 -1.78
N GLU A 421 -10.03 -5.71 -2.74
CA GLU A 421 -10.61 -5.59 -4.08
C GLU A 421 -12.14 -5.70 -4.08
N ASP A 422 -12.67 -6.71 -3.38
CA ASP A 422 -14.12 -6.91 -3.25
C ASP A 422 -14.82 -5.76 -2.49
N THR A 423 -14.07 -4.83 -1.87
CA THR A 423 -14.61 -3.57 -1.33
C THR A 423 -14.71 -2.44 -2.36
N GLY A 424 -14.41 -2.69 -3.64
CA GLY A 424 -14.40 -1.71 -4.73
C GLY A 424 -13.07 -1.00 -4.94
N ARG A 425 -11.96 -1.58 -4.46
CA ARG A 425 -10.60 -1.16 -4.80
C ARG A 425 -10.04 -2.08 -5.89
N GLN A 426 -8.99 -1.67 -6.58
CA GLN A 426 -8.26 -2.55 -7.51
C GLN A 426 -6.82 -2.68 -7.01
N LEU A 427 -6.20 -3.86 -7.13
CA LEU A 427 -4.79 -4.01 -6.77
C LEU A 427 -3.88 -3.42 -7.83
N ILE A 428 -2.91 -2.64 -7.35
CA ILE A 428 -1.64 -2.41 -8.03
C ILE A 428 -0.73 -3.53 -7.55
N SER A 429 -0.88 -4.67 -8.21
CA SER A 429 -0.11 -5.86 -7.87
C SER A 429 1.39 -5.58 -8.08
N PRO A 430 2.34 -6.24 -7.37
CA PRO A 430 3.77 -6.24 -7.77
C PRO A 430 4.01 -6.87 -9.15
N TYR A 431 2.93 -7.35 -9.77
CA TYR A 431 2.86 -7.92 -11.08
C TYR A 431 2.69 -6.80 -12.08
N CYS A 432 3.61 -6.77 -13.02
CA CYS A 432 3.53 -5.87 -14.15
C CYS A 432 2.80 -6.57 -15.30
N ASP A 433 2.03 -5.79 -16.06
CA ASP A 433 1.26 -6.23 -17.22
C ASP A 433 1.77 -5.62 -18.53
N THR A 434 2.88 -4.87 -18.47
CA THR A 434 3.50 -4.26 -19.63
C THR A 434 4.38 -5.27 -20.37
N LEU A 435 4.07 -5.50 -21.65
CA LEU A 435 4.86 -6.41 -22.47
C LEU A 435 6.27 -5.88 -22.67
N ARG A 436 7.26 -6.75 -22.43
CA ARG A 436 8.65 -6.49 -22.82
C ARG A 436 8.71 -6.34 -24.35
N SER A 437 8.87 -5.10 -24.80
CA SER A 437 8.84 -4.70 -26.21
C SER A 437 10.09 -3.90 -26.58
N ASN A 438 10.22 -3.55 -27.87
CA ASN A 438 11.25 -2.66 -28.38
C ASN A 438 10.54 -1.47 -29.07
N PRO A 439 10.63 -0.23 -28.57
CA PRO A 439 11.47 0.25 -27.44
C PRO A 439 11.03 -0.31 -26.07
N LEU A 440 11.96 -0.38 -25.12
CA LEU A 440 11.67 -0.86 -23.77
C LEU A 440 10.78 0.14 -23.02
N GLN A 441 9.69 -0.34 -22.43
CA GLN A 441 8.91 0.44 -21.47
C GLN A 441 9.58 0.36 -20.09
N LEU A 442 10.32 1.40 -19.75
CA LEU A 442 11.04 1.49 -18.48
C LEU A 442 10.10 1.87 -17.34
N THR A 443 10.36 1.31 -16.16
CA THR A 443 9.73 1.68 -14.89
C THR A 443 10.79 1.76 -13.79
N CYS A 444 10.41 2.09 -12.56
CA CYS A 444 11.27 1.94 -11.41
C CYS A 444 10.99 0.62 -10.70
N ARG A 445 12.05 0.00 -10.16
CA ARG A 445 11.90 -1.06 -9.18
C ARG A 445 11.11 -0.56 -7.97
N GLN A 446 10.40 -1.44 -7.26
CA GLN A 446 9.51 -1.09 -6.14
C GLN A 446 10.19 -0.26 -5.04
N ASP A 447 11.50 -0.45 -4.81
CA ASP A 447 12.30 0.29 -3.83
C ASP A 447 12.96 1.55 -4.41
N GLN A 448 12.69 1.87 -5.68
CA GLN A 448 13.25 2.99 -6.45
C GLN A 448 14.79 3.02 -6.48
N ARG A 449 15.45 1.86 -6.31
CA ARG A 449 16.93 1.79 -6.37
C ARG A 449 17.49 1.50 -7.75
N ALA A 450 16.66 1.01 -8.65
CA ALA A 450 17.08 0.62 -9.99
C ALA A 450 16.01 0.98 -11.01
N VAL A 451 16.45 1.26 -12.24
CA VAL A 451 15.59 1.24 -13.41
C VAL A 451 15.21 -0.22 -13.67
N ALA A 452 13.95 -0.46 -13.95
CA ALA A 452 13.41 -1.80 -14.14
C ALA A 452 12.59 -1.88 -15.42
N VAL A 453 12.37 -3.10 -15.88
CA VAL A 453 11.43 -3.44 -16.95
C VAL A 453 10.51 -4.53 -16.46
N CYS A 454 9.29 -4.57 -16.97
CA CYS A 454 8.47 -5.74 -16.74
C CYS A 454 9.11 -6.94 -17.44
N ASN A 455 9.34 -8.02 -16.69
CA ASN A 455 9.96 -9.23 -17.23
C ASN A 455 8.96 -10.15 -17.97
N LEU A 456 7.75 -9.64 -18.27
CA LEU A 456 6.69 -10.30 -19.01
C LEU A 456 7.06 -10.48 -20.49
N GLN A 457 7.01 -11.72 -20.99
CA GLN A 457 7.34 -12.07 -22.36
C GLN A 457 6.45 -13.18 -22.91
N LYS A 458 6.47 -13.36 -24.25
CA LYS A 458 5.84 -14.48 -24.93
C LYS A 458 6.81 -15.67 -24.98
N PHE A 459 6.32 -16.86 -24.63
CA PHE A 459 7.02 -18.13 -24.75
C PHE A 459 6.68 -18.84 -26.06
N PRO A 460 7.57 -19.67 -26.61
CA PRO A 460 7.31 -20.43 -27.84
C PRO A 460 6.30 -21.57 -27.64
N LYS A 461 6.08 -21.99 -26.39
CA LYS A 461 5.10 -23.01 -25.99
C LYS A 461 4.16 -22.39 -24.96
N GLN A 462 2.95 -22.93 -24.88
CA GLN A 462 2.02 -22.56 -23.81
C GLN A 462 2.65 -22.90 -22.47
N LEU A 463 2.53 -21.98 -21.53
CA LEU A 463 2.88 -22.23 -20.15
C LEU A 463 1.89 -23.25 -19.56
N PRO A 464 2.31 -24.08 -18.59
CA PRO A 464 1.41 -24.88 -17.77
C PRO A 464 0.26 -24.02 -17.21
N GLN A 465 -0.93 -24.61 -17.06
CA GLN A 465 -2.14 -23.88 -16.68
C GLN A 465 -1.99 -23.13 -15.34
N GLU A 466 -1.23 -23.72 -14.41
CA GLU A 466 -0.88 -23.15 -13.11
C GLU A 466 -0.03 -21.87 -13.18
N TYR A 467 0.58 -21.58 -14.33
CA TYR A 467 1.45 -20.42 -14.55
C TYR A 467 0.88 -19.42 -15.58
N GLN A 468 -0.40 -19.56 -15.94
CA GLN A 468 -1.10 -18.64 -16.84
C GLN A 468 -1.84 -17.58 -16.00
N TYR A 469 -1.23 -16.40 -15.85
CA TYR A 469 -1.66 -15.39 -14.87
C TYR A 469 -2.67 -14.35 -15.37
N PHE A 470 -2.98 -14.32 -16.66
CA PHE A 470 -3.70 -13.21 -17.27
C PHE A 470 -4.99 -13.66 -17.95
N ASP A 471 -6.10 -13.06 -17.52
CA ASP A 471 -7.39 -13.14 -18.23
C ASP A 471 -7.47 -12.14 -19.39
N ASN A 472 -6.65 -11.08 -19.34
CA ASN A 472 -6.54 -10.05 -20.37
C ASN A 472 -5.16 -9.40 -20.33
N LEU A 473 -4.59 -9.10 -21.49
CA LEU A 473 -3.35 -8.33 -21.65
C LEU A 473 -3.51 -7.34 -22.80
N SER A 474 -3.14 -6.08 -22.54
CA SER A 474 -3.27 -5.01 -23.54
C SER A 474 -2.47 -5.34 -24.81
N GLY A 475 -3.17 -5.43 -25.95
CA GLY A 475 -2.57 -5.74 -27.25
C GLY A 475 -2.29 -7.23 -27.50
N VAL A 476 -2.76 -8.13 -26.63
CA VAL A 476 -2.64 -9.58 -26.79
C VAL A 476 -4.04 -10.20 -26.98
N PRO A 477 -4.27 -10.98 -28.05
CA PRO A 477 -5.50 -11.74 -28.22
C PRO A 477 -5.69 -12.83 -27.15
N ALA A 478 -6.93 -13.17 -26.81
CA ALA A 478 -7.23 -14.14 -25.75
C ALA A 478 -6.63 -15.53 -26.03
N GLU A 479 -6.57 -15.94 -27.29
CA GLU A 479 -5.96 -17.20 -27.75
C GLU A 479 -4.45 -17.28 -27.51
N ASP A 480 -3.80 -16.13 -27.38
CA ASP A 480 -2.36 -16.00 -27.21
C ASP A 480 -1.96 -15.89 -25.73
N LEU A 481 -2.88 -15.55 -24.82
CA LEU A 481 -2.64 -15.38 -23.38
C LEU A 481 -1.90 -16.56 -22.72
N PRO A 482 -2.20 -17.84 -23.04
CA PRO A 482 -1.50 -18.99 -22.45
C PRO A 482 0.00 -19.03 -22.73
N TYR A 483 0.50 -18.25 -23.68
CA TYR A 483 1.92 -18.15 -24.01
C TYR A 483 2.65 -17.04 -23.24
N TYR A 484 1.96 -16.22 -22.43
CA TYR A 484 2.57 -15.08 -21.76
C TYR A 484 2.79 -15.31 -20.27
N GLY A 485 3.99 -14.99 -19.81
CA GLY A 485 4.38 -15.02 -18.40
C GLY A 485 5.70 -14.28 -18.16
N GLY A 486 6.07 -14.15 -16.89
CA GLY A 486 7.36 -13.65 -16.46
C GLY A 486 8.50 -14.56 -16.93
N SER A 487 9.62 -13.97 -17.32
CA SER A 487 10.78 -14.69 -17.86
C SER A 487 11.59 -15.51 -16.84
N VAL A 488 11.24 -15.44 -15.55
CA VAL A 488 11.99 -16.08 -14.46
C VAL A 488 11.25 -17.34 -14.00
N GLU A 489 11.76 -18.52 -14.39
CA GLU A 489 11.12 -19.82 -14.09
C GLU A 489 11.01 -20.09 -12.58
N ILE A 490 12.02 -19.71 -11.78
CA ILE A 490 12.00 -19.87 -10.32
C ILE A 490 11.02 -18.93 -9.60
N ALA A 491 10.49 -17.94 -10.31
CA ALA A 491 9.40 -17.11 -9.84
C ALA A 491 8.05 -17.67 -10.32
N ASP A 492 8.01 -18.95 -10.70
CA ASP A 492 6.86 -19.63 -11.29
C ASP A 492 6.34 -18.92 -12.55
N TYR A 493 7.19 -18.22 -13.30
CA TYR A 493 6.77 -17.34 -14.40
C TYR A 493 5.89 -16.16 -13.95
N CYS A 494 5.88 -15.78 -12.68
CA CYS A 494 5.22 -14.55 -12.23
C CYS A 494 5.91 -13.34 -12.88
N PRO A 495 5.17 -12.46 -13.57
CA PRO A 495 5.74 -11.22 -14.10
C PRO A 495 5.93 -10.20 -12.99
N PHE A 496 7.07 -9.52 -12.97
CA PHE A 496 7.39 -8.44 -12.03
C PHE A 496 8.40 -7.46 -12.65
N SER A 497 8.47 -6.25 -12.07
CA SER A 497 9.47 -5.25 -12.44
C SER A 497 10.86 -5.72 -12.05
N GLN A 498 11.67 -6.07 -13.03
CA GLN A 498 13.00 -6.64 -12.87
C GLN A 498 14.08 -5.65 -13.33
N GLU A 499 15.17 -5.59 -12.58
CA GLU A 499 16.40 -4.95 -13.02
C GLU A 499 16.99 -5.65 -14.25
N PHE A 500 17.73 -4.91 -15.06
CA PHE A 500 18.32 -5.45 -16.28
C PHE A 500 19.73 -4.89 -16.47
N SER A 501 20.43 -5.42 -17.47
CA SER A 501 21.72 -4.90 -17.89
C SER A 501 21.63 -4.44 -19.34
N TRP A 502 22.27 -3.32 -19.64
CA TRP A 502 22.43 -2.86 -21.01
C TRP A 502 23.56 -3.65 -21.67
N HIS A 503 23.28 -4.19 -22.85
CA HIS A 503 24.27 -4.87 -23.69
C HIS A 503 24.35 -4.17 -25.04
N LEU A 504 25.55 -3.96 -25.56
CA LEU A 504 25.81 -3.45 -26.90
C LEU A 504 26.50 -4.54 -27.70
N SER A 505 25.89 -4.98 -28.81
CA SER A 505 26.42 -6.08 -29.63
C SER A 505 26.69 -7.38 -28.84
N GLY A 506 25.89 -7.62 -27.79
CA GLY A 506 26.04 -8.79 -26.90
C GLY A 506 26.99 -8.57 -25.71
N GLU A 507 27.82 -7.54 -25.73
CA GLU A 507 28.75 -7.22 -24.64
C GLU A 507 28.07 -6.41 -23.55
N PHE A 508 28.24 -6.82 -22.29
CA PHE A 508 27.76 -6.09 -21.12
C PHE A 508 28.33 -4.67 -21.11
N GLN A 509 27.47 -3.68 -20.90
CA GLN A 509 27.85 -2.28 -20.76
C GLN A 509 27.74 -1.82 -19.32
N ARG A 510 26.55 -1.95 -18.73
CA ARG A 510 26.24 -1.53 -17.35
C ARG A 510 24.96 -2.21 -16.84
N SER A 511 24.81 -2.30 -15.52
CA SER A 511 23.55 -2.72 -14.88
C SER A 511 22.61 -1.54 -14.69
N SER A 512 21.34 -1.79 -14.35
CA SER A 512 20.31 -0.77 -14.15
C SER A 512 20.18 -0.24 -12.72
N ASP A 513 21.06 -0.66 -11.81
CA ASP A 513 21.12 -0.15 -10.44
C ASP A 513 21.60 1.30 -10.42
N CYS A 514 20.78 2.21 -9.88
CA CYS A 514 21.12 3.63 -9.79
C CYS A 514 22.27 3.91 -8.81
N ARG A 515 22.59 2.96 -7.91
CA ARG A 515 23.52 3.19 -6.80
C ARG A 515 24.98 2.88 -7.12
N ILE A 516 25.22 2.18 -8.21
CA ILE A 516 26.55 1.73 -8.65
C ILE A 516 27.16 2.83 -9.54
N ILE A 517 28.28 3.40 -9.09
CA ILE A 517 28.95 4.54 -9.77
C ILE A 517 29.43 4.12 -11.17
N GLU A 518 29.83 2.85 -11.33
CA GLU A 518 30.30 2.27 -12.58
C GLU A 518 29.22 2.22 -13.67
N ASN A 519 27.94 2.37 -13.31
CA ASN A 519 26.84 2.44 -14.27
C ASN A 519 26.64 3.85 -14.88
N GLN A 520 27.45 4.85 -14.50
CA GLN A 520 27.35 6.21 -15.02
C GLN A 520 27.42 6.22 -16.56
N PRO A 521 26.38 6.75 -17.26
CA PRO A 521 26.40 6.76 -18.72
C PRO A 521 27.47 7.72 -19.26
N ASP A 522 28.04 7.35 -20.41
CA ASP A 522 29.02 8.17 -21.13
C ASP A 522 28.47 9.60 -21.35
N PRO A 523 29.26 10.65 -21.12
CA PRO A 523 28.86 12.04 -21.29
C PRO A 523 28.15 12.37 -22.62
N THR A 524 28.51 11.70 -23.71
CA THR A 524 27.93 11.90 -25.05
C THR A 524 26.60 11.19 -25.25
N LYS A 525 26.26 10.25 -24.37
CA LYS A 525 25.02 9.44 -24.39
C LYS A 525 24.13 9.66 -23.15
N ASN A 526 24.52 10.57 -22.25
CA ASN A 526 23.76 10.89 -21.04
C ASN A 526 22.66 11.93 -21.31
N TYR A 527 21.67 11.59 -22.15
CA TYR A 527 20.60 12.51 -22.55
C TYR A 527 19.78 13.02 -21.37
N GLY A 528 19.49 12.13 -20.42
CA GLY A 528 18.69 12.40 -19.23
C GLY A 528 19.39 13.24 -18.16
N ALA A 529 20.66 13.61 -18.34
CA ALA A 529 21.51 14.17 -17.29
C ALA A 529 21.47 13.32 -16.01
N GLU A 530 21.51 11.99 -16.19
CA GLU A 530 21.48 11.01 -15.11
C GLU A 530 22.78 11.02 -14.31
N GLU A 531 22.66 10.72 -13.03
CA GLU A 531 23.77 10.61 -12.09
C GLU A 531 23.62 9.34 -11.25
N TYR A 532 24.61 8.46 -11.31
CA TYR A 532 24.65 7.19 -10.61
C TYR A 532 25.61 7.26 -9.42
N GLY A 533 25.20 6.71 -8.29
CA GLY A 533 25.99 6.73 -7.06
C GLY A 533 25.18 6.39 -5.83
N PRO A 534 25.81 6.26 -4.64
CA PRO A 534 25.19 5.68 -3.47
C PRO A 534 23.90 6.38 -2.99
N ASN A 535 23.70 7.64 -3.38
CA ASN A 535 22.51 8.45 -3.04
C ASN A 535 21.57 8.67 -4.24
N SER A 536 21.77 7.94 -5.33
CA SER A 536 20.93 8.03 -6.53
C SER A 536 19.77 7.06 -6.49
N VAL A 537 18.64 7.52 -7.01
CA VAL A 537 17.36 6.82 -7.01
C VAL A 537 16.72 6.91 -8.39
N CYS A 538 15.84 5.96 -8.68
CA CYS A 538 15.09 5.89 -9.91
C CYS A 538 13.88 6.84 -9.86
N LEU A 539 13.81 7.78 -10.80
CA LEU A 539 12.73 8.75 -10.93
C LEU A 539 12.05 8.70 -12.30
N ILE A 540 10.79 9.13 -12.34
CA ILE A 540 9.99 9.22 -13.56
C ILE A 540 10.32 10.52 -14.30
N GLN A 541 10.67 10.39 -15.58
CA GLN A 541 10.80 11.49 -16.53
C GLN A 541 9.46 11.73 -17.21
N LYS A 542 8.76 12.80 -16.85
CA LYS A 542 7.42 13.12 -17.38
C LYS A 542 7.45 13.54 -18.86
N SER A 543 8.58 14.06 -19.33
CA SER A 543 8.79 14.41 -20.73
C SER A 543 10.14 13.92 -21.21
N ALA A 544 10.28 13.71 -22.52
CA ALA A 544 11.55 13.39 -23.15
C ALA A 544 12.62 14.41 -22.74
N PHE A 545 13.74 13.93 -22.23
CA PHE A 545 14.91 14.75 -22.01
C PHE A 545 15.58 15.04 -23.35
N VAL A 546 15.93 16.30 -23.55
CA VAL A 546 16.50 16.81 -24.79
C VAL A 546 17.86 17.42 -24.49
N MET A 547 18.88 17.01 -25.23
CA MET A 547 20.19 17.67 -25.31
C MET A 547 20.22 18.63 -26.49
N GLU A 548 20.45 19.90 -26.23
CA GLU A 548 20.50 20.96 -27.25
C GLU A 548 21.87 21.63 -27.31
N GLN A 549 22.37 21.83 -28.53
CA GLN A 549 23.57 22.62 -28.82
C GLN A 549 23.38 23.39 -30.14
N CYS A 550 23.23 24.72 -30.06
CA CYS A 550 22.93 25.63 -31.17
C CYS A 550 21.81 25.12 -32.13
N ARG A 551 22.14 24.33 -33.16
CA ARG A 551 21.18 23.76 -34.14
C ARG A 551 20.96 22.24 -34.03
N ARG A 552 21.65 21.57 -33.11
CA ARG A 552 21.53 20.13 -32.87
C ARG A 552 20.65 19.89 -31.67
N LYS A 553 19.61 19.09 -31.86
CA LYS A 553 18.69 18.63 -30.83
C LYS A 553 18.72 17.11 -30.84
N LEU A 554 19.10 16.51 -29.72
CA LEU A 554 19.18 15.07 -29.55
C LEU A 554 18.22 14.67 -28.44
N SER A 555 17.45 13.60 -28.66
CA SER A 555 16.59 12.99 -27.65
C SER A 555 16.71 11.48 -27.74
N TYR A 556 16.72 10.81 -26.60
CA TYR A 556 16.78 9.35 -26.56
C TYR A 556 15.36 8.75 -26.74
N PRO A 557 15.17 7.69 -27.54
CA PRO A 557 13.85 7.10 -27.77
C PRO A 557 13.28 6.32 -26.57
N ASP A 558 14.11 5.64 -25.77
CA ASP A 558 13.66 4.91 -24.56
C ASP A 558 13.70 5.79 -23.30
N TRP A 559 13.19 7.01 -23.40
CA TRP A 559 13.07 7.94 -22.26
C TRP A 559 11.85 7.59 -21.40
N GLY A 560 11.80 8.11 -20.18
CA GLY A 560 10.65 7.94 -19.28
C GLY A 560 11.04 7.65 -17.84
N ILE A 561 12.26 7.15 -17.62
CA ILE A 561 12.84 6.85 -16.32
C ILE A 561 14.33 7.19 -16.34
N GLY A 562 14.89 7.66 -15.23
CA GLY A 562 16.34 7.85 -15.09
C GLY A 562 16.79 7.84 -13.64
N CYS A 563 18.10 7.73 -13.44
CA CYS A 563 18.72 7.77 -12.10
C CYS A 563 19.20 9.18 -11.75
N TYR A 564 18.83 9.66 -10.57
CA TYR A 564 19.17 11.00 -10.10
C TYR A 564 19.56 10.97 -8.63
N GLN A 565 20.57 11.77 -8.27
CA GLN A 565 20.98 11.92 -6.88
C GLN A 565 19.89 12.62 -6.06
N VAL A 566 19.68 12.16 -4.83
CA VAL A 566 18.83 12.85 -3.86
C VAL A 566 19.58 13.19 -2.59
N SER A 567 19.11 14.23 -1.90
CA SER A 567 19.57 14.57 -0.56
C SER A 567 18.44 15.09 0.30
N CYS A 568 18.52 14.85 1.61
CA CYS A 568 17.54 15.34 2.57
C CYS A 568 18.04 16.64 3.22
N SER A 569 17.17 17.64 3.30
CA SER A 569 17.43 18.86 4.07
C SER A 569 16.22 19.20 4.96
N PRO A 570 16.32 20.15 5.90
CA PRO A 570 15.17 20.59 6.70
C PRO A 570 14.00 21.14 5.86
N GLN A 571 14.26 21.55 4.61
CA GLN A 571 13.25 22.03 3.68
C GLN A 571 12.57 20.88 2.89
N GLY A 572 13.07 19.65 3.02
CA GLY A 572 12.54 18.46 2.38
C GLY A 572 13.55 17.75 1.49
N LEU A 573 13.04 16.86 0.63
CA LEU A 573 13.84 16.12 -0.33
C LEU A 573 14.31 17.04 -1.45
N HIS A 574 15.58 16.95 -1.81
CA HIS A 574 16.14 17.61 -2.99
C HIS A 574 16.50 16.55 -4.02
N VAL A 575 16.08 16.77 -5.26
CA VAL A 575 16.53 16.02 -6.43
C VAL A 575 17.62 16.84 -7.10
N TRP A 576 18.77 16.24 -7.32
CA TRP A 576 19.91 16.88 -7.96
C TRP A 576 19.98 16.47 -9.43
N VAL A 577 20.20 17.46 -10.28
CA VAL A 577 20.62 17.25 -11.66
C VAL A 577 21.93 18.00 -11.83
N LYS A 578 23.04 17.25 -11.79
CA LYS A 578 24.39 17.82 -11.70
C LYS A 578 24.49 18.74 -10.47
N ASP A 579 24.92 19.99 -10.66
CA ASP A 579 25.13 20.95 -9.56
C ASP A 579 23.83 21.69 -9.16
N THR A 580 22.70 21.40 -9.80
CA THR A 580 21.44 22.10 -9.56
C THR A 580 20.52 21.26 -8.69
N ALA A 581 20.18 21.78 -7.51
CA ALA A 581 19.24 21.16 -6.59
C ALA A 581 17.81 21.66 -6.84
N TYR A 582 16.87 20.73 -6.96
CA TYR A 582 15.44 20.99 -7.09
C TYR A 582 14.72 20.50 -5.83
N LEU A 583 14.06 21.42 -5.14
CA LEU A 583 13.29 21.08 -3.94
C LEU A 583 11.97 20.38 -4.30
N CYS A 584 11.75 19.21 -3.71
CA CYS A 584 10.49 18.47 -3.76
C CYS A 584 9.63 18.80 -2.54
N SER A 585 8.65 19.68 -2.75
CA SER A 585 7.71 20.19 -1.75
C SER A 585 6.54 19.25 -1.48
N ARG A 586 6.21 18.37 -2.44
CA ARG A 586 5.19 17.31 -2.33
C ARG A 586 5.48 16.16 -3.30
N SER A 587 4.99 14.97 -2.96
CA SER A 587 4.99 13.83 -3.87
C SER A 587 4.20 14.16 -5.15
N GLY A 588 4.70 13.72 -6.30
CA GLY A 588 4.07 13.96 -7.61
C GLY A 588 4.33 15.36 -8.19
N GLN A 589 5.03 16.26 -7.49
CA GLN A 589 5.42 17.57 -8.02
C GLN A 589 6.24 17.40 -9.30
N VAL A 590 5.90 18.15 -10.35
CA VAL A 590 6.69 18.17 -11.58
C VAL A 590 7.78 19.23 -11.44
N ILE A 591 9.04 18.84 -11.64
CA ILE A 591 10.19 19.75 -11.71
C ILE A 591 10.64 19.89 -13.16
N THR A 592 10.79 21.13 -13.62
CA THR A 592 11.32 21.43 -14.96
C THR A 592 12.82 21.64 -14.86
N VAL A 593 13.56 20.78 -15.54
CA VAL A 593 15.01 20.74 -15.58
C VAL A 593 15.50 21.51 -16.81
N SER A 594 16.46 22.41 -16.61
CA SER A 594 17.14 23.17 -17.67
C SER A 594 18.55 23.50 -17.19
N ILE A 595 19.52 22.65 -17.51
CA ILE A 595 20.90 22.77 -17.02
C ILE A 595 21.92 22.72 -18.16
N GLN A 596 23.13 23.25 -17.93
CA GLN A 596 24.24 23.13 -18.86
C GLN A 596 25.26 22.07 -18.39
N MET A 597 25.52 21.09 -19.24
CA MET A 597 26.46 20.00 -18.98
C MET A 597 27.27 19.67 -20.23
N ASN A 598 28.60 19.63 -20.11
CA ASN A 598 29.51 19.26 -21.19
C ASN A 598 29.31 20.04 -22.51
N GLY A 599 28.95 21.32 -22.42
CA GLY A 599 28.68 22.17 -23.59
C GLY A 599 27.30 21.98 -24.24
N TRP A 600 26.43 21.15 -23.65
CA TRP A 600 25.04 20.92 -24.04
C TRP A 600 24.08 21.49 -23.01
N VAL A 601 22.89 21.88 -23.45
CA VAL A 601 21.77 22.25 -22.58
C VAL A 601 20.81 21.06 -22.51
N HIS A 602 20.56 20.57 -21.30
CA HIS A 602 19.62 19.48 -21.05
C HIS A 602 18.30 20.05 -20.57
N VAL A 603 17.21 19.74 -21.26
CA VAL A 603 15.85 20.19 -20.94
C VAL A 603 14.93 18.99 -20.77
N GLY A 604 14.19 18.93 -19.67
CA GLY A 604 13.28 17.83 -19.37
C GLY A 604 12.40 18.10 -18.15
N ASN A 605 11.55 17.13 -17.80
CA ASN A 605 10.72 17.20 -16.60
C ASN A 605 10.86 15.92 -15.79
N LEU A 606 11.05 16.04 -14.47
CA LEU A 606 11.02 14.91 -13.54
C LEU A 606 9.80 15.01 -12.62
N ILE A 607 9.38 13.87 -12.08
CA ILE A 607 8.37 13.78 -11.03
C ILE A 607 9.06 13.55 -9.69
N CYS A 608 8.84 14.46 -8.75
CA CYS A 608 9.30 14.33 -7.37
C CYS A 608 8.69 13.09 -6.71
N PRO A 609 9.49 12.26 -6.04
CA PRO A 609 8.97 11.15 -5.27
C PRO A 609 8.55 11.63 -3.86
N ALA A 610 7.98 10.73 -3.05
CA ALA A 610 7.63 11.06 -1.68
C ALA A 610 8.90 11.24 -0.82
N CYS A 611 8.98 12.33 -0.08
CA CYS A 611 10.14 12.62 0.78
C CYS A 611 10.38 11.50 1.82
N TRP A 612 9.31 10.96 2.39
CA TRP A 612 9.33 9.90 3.40
C TRP A 612 9.85 8.55 2.90
N ASP A 613 9.94 8.36 1.58
CA ASP A 613 10.56 7.16 1.00
C ASP A 613 12.10 7.19 1.13
N PHE A 614 12.71 8.36 1.31
CA PHE A 614 14.18 8.54 1.32
C PHE A 614 14.75 9.26 2.53
N CYS A 615 13.95 10.10 3.20
CA CYS A 615 14.40 10.93 4.31
C CYS A 615 13.84 10.47 5.65
N ASP A 616 14.66 10.60 6.70
CA ASP A 616 14.24 10.33 8.08
C ASP A 616 13.35 11.42 8.66
N SER A 617 13.42 12.64 8.11
CA SER A 617 12.57 13.76 8.47
C SER A 617 12.18 14.55 7.22
N CYS A 618 10.92 14.96 7.16
CA CYS A 618 10.37 15.77 6.07
C CYS A 618 9.44 16.85 6.64
N PRO A 619 9.44 18.07 6.07
CA PRO A 619 8.44 19.06 6.40
C PRO A 619 7.06 18.65 5.86
N PRO A 620 5.97 19.25 6.38
CA PRO A 620 4.64 19.07 5.81
C PRO A 620 4.62 19.42 4.33
N GLU A 621 3.94 18.60 3.53
CA GLU A 621 3.80 18.88 2.10
C GLU A 621 3.11 20.23 1.89
N ARG A 622 3.64 21.00 0.95
CA ARG A 622 3.11 22.30 0.56
C ARG A 622 2.88 22.31 -0.95
N ASP A 623 1.94 23.11 -1.40
CA ASP A 623 1.83 23.37 -2.84
C ASP A 623 3.16 23.96 -3.33
N PRO A 624 3.66 23.47 -4.48
CA PRO A 624 4.87 24.01 -5.05
C PRO A 624 4.69 25.51 -5.26
N PRO A 625 5.72 26.33 -4.98
CA PRO A 625 5.64 27.76 -5.25
C PRO A 625 5.16 27.95 -6.69
N ALA A 626 4.19 28.85 -6.89
CA ALA A 626 3.69 29.18 -8.22
C ALA A 626 4.92 29.39 -9.12
N LEU A 627 4.98 28.65 -10.23
CA LEU A 627 6.06 28.78 -11.20
C LEU A 627 6.17 30.26 -11.53
N ASN A 628 7.15 30.93 -10.91
CA ASN A 628 7.64 32.17 -11.45
C ASN A 628 8.12 31.74 -12.83
N LEU A 629 7.34 32.07 -13.86
CA LEU A 629 7.84 32.25 -15.21
C LEU A 629 8.83 33.45 -15.21
N SER A 630 9.76 33.49 -14.25
CA SER A 630 11.13 33.80 -14.61
C SER A 630 11.44 32.77 -15.68
N ARG A 631 11.37 33.20 -16.96
CA ARG A 631 12.02 32.55 -18.09
C ARG A 631 13.14 31.71 -17.51
N ALA A 632 13.09 30.38 -17.62
CA ALA A 632 14.32 29.61 -17.60
C ALA A 632 15.21 30.39 -18.57
N ALA A 633 16.20 31.12 -18.03
CA ALA A 633 16.91 32.12 -18.80
C ALA A 633 17.39 31.35 -20.01
N ALA A 634 16.92 31.73 -21.21
CA ALA A 634 17.30 31.02 -22.41
C ALA A 634 18.82 31.06 -22.41
N ILE A 635 19.45 29.91 -22.11
CA ILE A 635 20.89 29.82 -22.04
C ILE A 635 21.30 30.12 -23.47
N ASP A 636 21.90 31.30 -23.68
CA ASP A 636 22.30 31.74 -25.01
C ASP A 636 23.43 30.82 -25.49
N LEU A 637 23.03 29.73 -26.13
CA LEU A 637 23.90 28.65 -26.59
C LEU A 637 24.96 29.13 -27.59
N CYS A 638 24.79 30.33 -28.15
CA CYS A 638 25.64 30.86 -29.20
C CYS A 638 25.97 32.34 -28.98
N SER A 639 26.20 32.78 -27.74
CA SER A 639 26.79 34.10 -27.48
C SER A 639 28.22 34.12 -28.04
N SER A 640 28.35 34.48 -29.31
CA SER A 640 29.61 34.85 -29.92
C SER A 640 30.12 36.07 -29.17
N SER A 641 31.10 35.88 -28.29
CA SER A 641 31.86 36.98 -27.72
C SER A 641 32.46 37.79 -28.87
N SER A 642 31.78 38.88 -29.23
CA SER A 642 32.28 39.90 -30.15
C SER A 642 33.55 40.55 -29.61
N SER A 643 33.88 40.36 -28.32
CA SER A 643 35.08 40.91 -27.68
C SER A 643 36.38 40.37 -28.29
N LEU A 644 36.47 39.07 -28.65
CA LEU A 644 37.71 38.51 -29.23
C LEU A 644 37.95 39.01 -30.66
N VAL A 645 36.89 39.14 -31.45
CA VAL A 645 36.97 39.67 -32.82
C VAL A 645 37.26 41.18 -32.79
N VAL A 646 36.60 41.94 -31.92
CA VAL A 646 36.82 43.38 -31.78
C VAL A 646 38.21 43.70 -31.21
N THR A 647 38.73 42.93 -30.25
CA THR A 647 40.10 43.13 -29.75
C THR A 647 41.15 42.77 -30.79
N LEU A 648 40.95 41.69 -31.57
CA LEU A 648 41.86 41.34 -32.67
C LEU A 648 41.80 42.38 -33.80
N TRP A 649 40.62 42.89 -34.13
CA TRP A 649 40.44 43.98 -35.11
C TRP A 649 41.04 45.30 -34.63
N LEU A 650 40.90 45.65 -33.35
CA LEU A 650 41.52 46.85 -32.76
C LEU A 650 43.04 46.71 -32.68
N LEU A 651 43.57 45.52 -32.39
CA LEU A 651 45.00 45.25 -32.44
C LEU A 651 45.53 45.39 -33.87
N MET A 652 44.86 44.78 -34.85
CA MET A 652 45.25 44.90 -36.27
C MET A 652 45.12 46.34 -36.78
N ALA A 653 44.05 47.06 -36.42
CA ALA A 653 43.84 48.46 -36.80
C ALA A 653 44.87 49.42 -36.18
N ASN A 654 45.45 49.09 -35.02
CA ASN A 654 46.53 49.87 -34.41
C ASN A 654 47.93 49.43 -34.85
N LEU A 655 48.12 48.16 -35.23
CA LEU A 655 49.41 47.63 -35.67
C LEU A 655 49.70 48.00 -37.14
N ILE A 656 48.69 48.01 -38.01
CA ILE A 656 48.85 48.30 -39.44
C ILE A 656 49.42 49.71 -39.67
N PRO A 657 48.91 50.80 -39.06
CA PRO A 657 49.47 52.15 -39.22
C PRO A 657 50.91 52.25 -38.71
N LEU A 658 51.23 51.56 -37.62
CA LEU A 658 52.55 51.56 -36.98
C LEU A 658 53.60 50.87 -37.86
N VAL A 659 53.22 49.74 -38.46
CA VAL A 659 54.06 48.98 -39.40
C VAL A 659 54.21 49.74 -40.72
N THR A 660 53.13 50.33 -41.26
CA THR A 660 53.23 51.17 -42.47
C THR A 660 54.05 52.44 -42.26
N GLY A 661 54.02 53.04 -41.06
CA GLY A 661 54.86 54.18 -40.71
C GLY A 661 56.35 53.82 -40.62
N LEU A 662 56.68 52.64 -40.11
CA LEU A 662 58.05 52.12 -40.08
C LEU A 662 58.61 51.83 -41.48
N PHE A 663 57.77 51.39 -42.43
CA PHE A 663 58.20 51.15 -43.82
C PHE A 663 58.25 52.41 -44.69
N LEU A 664 57.62 53.52 -44.28
CA LEU A 664 57.66 54.81 -44.99
C LEU A 664 58.78 55.75 -44.50
N CYS A 665 59.49 55.39 -43.43
CA CYS A 665 60.63 56.14 -42.88
C CYS A 665 61.96 55.37 -42.95
N ALA A 666 62.04 54.29 -43.73
CA ALA A 666 63.26 53.51 -43.99
C ALA A 666 63.85 53.80 -45.38
#